data_AF-A0A7W9E179-F1
#
_entry.id   AF-A0A7W9E179-F1
#
_cell.length_a   1.000
_cell.length_b   1.000
_cell.length_c   1.000
_cell.angle_alpha   90.00
_cell.angle_beta   90.00
_cell.angle_gamma   90.00
#
_symmetry.space_group_name_H-M   'P 1'
#
loop_
_entity.id
_entity.type
_entity.pdbx_description
1 polymer ?
#
loop_
_entity_poly.entity_id
_entity_poly.type
_entity_poly.pdbx_seq_one_letter_code
_entity_poly.pdbx_strand_id
1 'polypeptide(L)'
;MKEYSFFNRDLSWLSFNERVLMEAENEHVPLLERIRFLSIYSSNLDEFYRVRMPVLMAIDNFDDNTGLNNNYYKAQFLINQQQQRFGHLLANQILPALKAKNIHWLYNETIPELITDQTARIFFNEVLAYIRLFSVAKDENGFFAENNKLYQAVILSDAAGTERLELITIPSDDLPRLYAVSKDDQQYVVFLDDIIRDNLHYLFPAEKIIGVFNIKITRNAELNIKEEIDDLDEDITIALEKELKKRDLGIATRFLCQPGIPLRYLYKIIYALNLENSAVVEGGYYHNMKDLSNFPLQEPELNYPKWPALPNLLLKKDETLFEQIQKKDLMIHVPYQNYDPVLRFFNEAANDSFVEEIYVTLYRVADNSRIVNALMTAAKNGKKVSVMVELKARFDEANNIKWASRMKASGVKIIYSNKELKVHAKVALVKRKIRDQVQYLGLLATGNLNESTARFYTDHILLTANQVMLAELEQLFGFLRKKKKKPLLEDAINFEHLLVAQFNLQQKFIELTDREITNARKGLPAGIIIKMNNLEERVLITKLYEASNAGVQVQLIVRSVCCLIPGVKGQSENIKIKRIVDRYLEHGRIFLFHNNGSNDVFMGSADWMNRNIYGRIEVCFPIYDQELKIRLIEILNLQLEDTVQAVELNEELQNNYCAGEVNIRSQEAIYGFLKGITTQATESNTT
;
A
#
# COMPACT_ATOMS: atom_id res chain seq x y z
N MET A 1 -25.15 29.70 -1.70
CA MET A 1 -23.95 29.31 -0.91
C MET A 1 -22.75 29.41 -1.83
N LYS A 2 -21.63 29.98 -1.38
CA LYS A 2 -20.39 29.93 -2.16
C LYS A 2 -20.01 28.46 -2.32
N GLU A 3 -19.86 27.99 -3.55
CA GLU A 3 -19.50 26.60 -3.82
C GLU A 3 -18.00 26.43 -3.53
N TYR A 4 -17.64 25.55 -2.59
CA TYR A 4 -16.24 25.26 -2.28
C TYR A 4 -15.57 24.47 -3.41
N SER A 5 -14.29 24.71 -3.61
CA SER A 5 -13.47 24.00 -4.60
C SER A 5 -12.75 22.79 -3.99
N PHE A 6 -12.49 21.79 -4.83
CA PHE A 6 -11.81 20.54 -4.45
C PHE A 6 -10.84 20.13 -5.54
N PHE A 7 -9.72 19.54 -5.14
CA PHE A 7 -8.82 18.89 -6.09
C PHE A 7 -9.44 17.64 -6.69
N ASN A 8 -9.06 17.33 -7.93
CA ASN A 8 -9.36 16.03 -8.51
C ASN A 8 -8.54 14.94 -7.80
N ARG A 9 -9.24 13.88 -7.37
CA ARG A 9 -8.68 12.74 -6.66
C ARG A 9 -7.51 12.07 -7.37
N ASP A 10 -7.62 11.86 -8.67
CA ASP A 10 -6.64 11.12 -9.46
C ASP A 10 -5.43 11.98 -9.80
N LEU A 11 -5.62 13.28 -10.04
CA LEU A 11 -4.50 14.23 -10.16
C LEU A 11 -3.75 14.37 -8.83
N SER A 12 -4.47 14.41 -7.70
CA SER A 12 -3.87 14.40 -6.36
C SER A 12 -3.06 13.13 -6.09
N TRP A 13 -3.52 11.97 -6.59
CA TRP A 13 -2.76 10.72 -6.53
C TRP A 13 -1.48 10.78 -7.36
N LEU A 14 -1.52 11.39 -8.56
CA LEU A 14 -0.32 11.57 -9.40
C LEU A 14 0.69 12.53 -8.75
N SER A 15 0.23 13.57 -8.06
CA SER A 15 1.07 14.43 -7.22
C SER A 15 1.71 13.63 -6.06
N PHE A 16 1.00 12.66 -5.48
CA PHE A 16 1.61 11.75 -4.51
C PHE A 16 2.70 10.87 -5.13
N ASN A 17 2.44 10.27 -6.30
CA ASN A 17 3.44 9.43 -6.94
C ASN A 17 4.65 10.25 -7.43
N GLU A 18 4.45 11.51 -7.80
CA GLU A 18 5.54 12.46 -8.04
C GLU A 18 6.41 12.63 -6.79
N ARG A 19 5.80 12.75 -5.60
CA ARG A 19 6.56 12.84 -4.35
C ARG A 19 7.39 11.58 -4.09
N VAL A 20 6.95 10.40 -4.52
CA VAL A 20 7.77 9.17 -4.48
C VAL A 20 8.97 9.28 -5.43
N LEU A 21 8.78 9.83 -6.64
CA LEU A 21 9.88 10.07 -7.58
C LEU A 21 10.91 11.07 -7.02
N MET A 22 10.46 12.10 -6.30
CA MET A 22 11.35 13.07 -5.63
C MET A 22 12.32 12.41 -4.63
N GLU A 23 11.93 11.31 -3.96
CA GLU A 23 12.88 10.57 -3.11
C GLU A 23 14.00 9.90 -3.92
N ALA A 24 13.71 9.48 -5.15
CA ALA A 24 14.75 8.96 -6.05
C ALA A 24 15.66 10.08 -6.59
N GLU A 25 15.16 11.32 -6.67
CA GLU A 25 15.93 12.51 -7.06
C GLU A 25 16.82 13.03 -5.91
N ASN A 26 16.45 12.76 -4.66
CA ASN A 26 17.15 13.25 -3.47
C ASN A 26 18.53 12.57 -3.28
N GLU A 27 19.60 13.35 -3.36
CA GLU A 27 20.97 12.84 -3.20
C GLU A 27 21.34 12.45 -1.75
N HIS A 28 20.56 12.87 -0.76
CA HIS A 28 20.71 12.42 0.63
C HIS A 28 20.13 11.02 0.86
N VAL A 29 19.36 10.50 -0.08
CA VAL A 29 18.89 9.11 -0.07
C VAL A 29 19.99 8.21 -0.64
N PRO A 30 20.37 7.11 0.05
CA PRO A 30 21.41 6.20 -0.44
C PRO A 30 21.06 5.60 -1.82
N LEU A 31 22.08 5.32 -2.62
CA LEU A 31 21.92 5.02 -4.05
C LEU A 31 20.99 3.82 -4.34
N LEU A 32 21.09 2.72 -3.58
CA LEU A 32 20.18 1.57 -3.78
C LEU A 32 18.77 1.87 -3.29
N GLU A 33 18.60 2.78 -2.32
CA GLU A 33 17.29 3.22 -1.86
C GLU A 33 16.62 4.12 -2.91
N ARG A 34 17.39 4.97 -3.62
CA ARG A 34 16.89 5.73 -4.77
C ARG A 34 16.37 4.81 -5.87
N ILE A 35 17.08 3.71 -6.16
CA ILE A 35 16.62 2.66 -7.09
C ILE A 35 15.34 1.97 -6.58
N ARG A 36 15.22 1.71 -5.27
CA ARG A 36 13.97 1.21 -4.69
C ARG A 36 12.82 2.22 -4.83
N PHE A 37 13.05 3.52 -4.71
CA PHE A 37 12.03 4.53 -4.96
C PHE A 37 11.59 4.57 -6.44
N LEU A 38 12.51 4.42 -7.39
CA LEU A 38 12.16 4.21 -8.81
C LEU A 38 11.26 2.98 -8.98
N SER A 39 11.60 1.88 -8.31
CA SER A 39 10.77 0.66 -8.27
C SER A 39 9.36 0.91 -7.73
N ILE A 40 9.24 1.62 -6.60
CA ILE A 40 7.97 1.93 -5.96
C ILE A 40 7.13 2.84 -6.88
N TYR A 41 7.75 3.87 -7.45
CA TYR A 41 7.12 4.77 -8.42
C TYR A 41 6.51 3.99 -9.60
N SER A 42 7.28 3.08 -10.20
CA SER A 42 6.82 2.26 -11.33
C SER A 42 5.72 1.28 -10.93
N SER A 43 5.83 0.65 -9.76
CA SER A 43 4.80 -0.25 -9.23
C SER A 43 3.47 0.49 -9.01
N ASN A 44 3.52 1.67 -8.40
CA ASN A 44 2.36 2.52 -8.18
C ASN A 44 1.71 2.93 -9.51
N LEU A 45 2.52 3.38 -10.48
CA LEU A 45 2.03 3.82 -11.79
C LEU A 45 1.37 2.68 -12.57
N ASP A 46 1.91 1.46 -12.50
CA ASP A 46 1.28 0.27 -13.08
C ASP A 46 -0.10 -0.01 -12.45
N GLU A 47 -0.25 0.15 -11.13
CA GLU A 47 -1.56 0.04 -10.48
C GLU A 47 -2.53 1.14 -10.96
N PHE A 48 -2.04 2.38 -11.12
CA PHE A 48 -2.85 3.49 -11.60
C PHE A 48 -3.36 3.27 -13.03
N TYR A 49 -2.50 2.80 -13.94
CA TYR A 49 -2.91 2.43 -15.32
C TYR A 49 -3.92 1.28 -15.35
N ARG A 50 -3.81 0.34 -14.41
CA ARG A 50 -4.70 -0.81 -14.34
C ARG A 50 -6.08 -0.45 -13.80
N VAL A 51 -6.18 0.51 -12.87
CA VAL A 51 -7.42 0.77 -12.11
C VAL A 51 -8.04 2.13 -12.39
N ARG A 52 -7.23 3.19 -12.57
CA ARG A 52 -7.71 4.58 -12.62
C ARG A 52 -7.77 5.14 -14.02
N MET A 53 -6.79 4.84 -14.87
CA MET A 53 -6.82 5.29 -16.27
C MET A 53 -8.06 4.83 -17.04
N PRO A 54 -8.53 3.56 -16.91
CA PRO A 54 -9.77 3.14 -17.58
C PRO A 54 -11.00 3.90 -17.09
N VAL A 55 -11.05 4.24 -15.79
CA VAL A 55 -12.15 5.02 -15.20
C VAL A 55 -12.13 6.45 -15.75
N LEU A 56 -10.96 7.09 -15.81
CA LEU A 56 -10.80 8.42 -16.39
C LEU A 56 -11.19 8.45 -17.87
N MET A 57 -10.76 7.45 -18.65
CA MET A 57 -11.10 7.31 -20.07
C MET A 57 -12.59 7.09 -20.28
N ALA A 58 -13.22 6.25 -19.46
CA ALA A 58 -14.65 5.99 -19.55
C ALA A 58 -15.47 7.26 -19.27
N ILE A 59 -15.15 8.00 -18.20
CA ILE A 59 -15.83 9.27 -17.87
C ILE A 59 -15.73 10.27 -19.02
N ASP A 60 -14.54 10.40 -19.62
CA ASP A 60 -14.33 11.28 -20.76
C ASP A 60 -15.19 10.91 -21.97
N ASN A 61 -15.26 9.62 -22.33
CA ASN A 61 -16.10 9.15 -23.44
C ASN A 61 -17.61 9.38 -23.23
N PHE A 62 -18.07 9.63 -21.99
CA PHE A 62 -19.46 9.98 -21.69
C PHE A 62 -19.71 11.49 -21.73
N ASP A 63 -18.71 12.32 -21.43
CA ASP A 63 -18.78 13.79 -21.40
C ASP A 63 -18.37 14.37 -22.78
N ASP A 64 -19.17 14.11 -23.82
CA ASP A 64 -18.98 14.60 -25.22
C ASP A 64 -19.05 16.16 -25.37
N ASN A 65 -18.98 16.92 -24.28
CA ASN A 65 -19.02 18.38 -24.27
C ASN A 65 -18.01 18.97 -23.26
N THR A 66 -16.86 19.43 -23.77
CA THR A 66 -15.96 20.54 -23.34
C THR A 66 -14.48 20.16 -23.33
N GLY A 67 -13.83 20.34 -24.49
CA GLY A 67 -12.44 19.97 -24.77
C GLY A 67 -11.32 20.74 -24.05
N LEU A 68 -11.51 21.23 -22.81
CA LEU A 68 -10.47 21.99 -22.08
C LEU A 68 -10.28 21.57 -20.60
N ASN A 69 -11.11 20.69 -20.04
CA ASN A 69 -11.00 20.30 -18.62
C ASN A 69 -11.01 18.79 -18.36
N ASN A 70 -10.54 18.01 -19.33
CA ASN A 70 -10.50 16.56 -19.24
C ASN A 70 -9.34 16.07 -18.35
N ASN A 71 -9.68 15.39 -17.25
CA ASN A 71 -8.72 14.84 -16.29
C ASN A 71 -7.89 13.68 -16.88
N TYR A 72 -8.37 12.96 -17.89
CA TYR A 72 -7.62 11.92 -18.59
C TYR A 72 -6.38 12.47 -19.29
N TYR A 73 -6.52 13.49 -20.15
CA TYR A 73 -5.37 14.10 -20.83
C TYR A 73 -4.43 14.82 -19.84
N LYS A 74 -4.96 15.46 -18.79
CA LYS A 74 -4.13 16.01 -17.70
C LYS A 74 -3.31 14.93 -17.00
N ALA A 75 -3.93 13.79 -16.69
CA ALA A 75 -3.24 12.65 -16.09
C ALA A 75 -2.15 12.12 -17.03
N GLN A 76 -2.44 11.93 -18.32
CA GLN A 76 -1.44 11.52 -19.32
C GLN A 76 -0.26 12.49 -19.40
N PHE A 77 -0.53 13.80 -19.43
CA PHE A 77 0.50 14.83 -19.47
C PHE A 77 1.42 14.76 -18.24
N LEU A 78 0.84 14.69 -17.03
CA LEU A 78 1.60 14.57 -15.78
C LEU A 78 2.42 13.27 -15.74
N ILE A 79 1.85 12.15 -16.16
CA ILE A 79 2.55 10.86 -16.24
C ILE A 79 3.75 10.96 -17.18
N ASN A 80 3.57 11.53 -18.38
CA ASN A 80 4.65 11.69 -19.35
C ASN A 80 5.78 12.57 -18.81
N GLN A 81 5.44 13.68 -18.15
CA GLN A 81 6.43 14.55 -17.52
C GLN A 81 7.23 13.83 -16.44
N GLN A 82 6.56 13.07 -15.57
CA GLN A 82 7.22 12.29 -14.51
C GLN A 82 8.09 11.15 -15.09
N GLN A 83 7.64 10.49 -16.16
CA GLN A 83 8.42 9.44 -16.82
C GLN A 83 9.66 10.00 -17.54
N GLN A 84 9.59 11.20 -18.10
CA GLN A 84 10.76 11.90 -18.63
C GLN A 84 11.77 12.22 -17.52
N ARG A 85 11.30 12.70 -16.36
CA ARG A 85 12.14 12.92 -15.16
C ARG A 85 12.78 11.62 -14.68
N PHE A 86 12.02 10.53 -14.62
CA PHE A 86 12.54 9.19 -14.29
C PHE A 86 13.70 8.81 -15.21
N GLY A 87 13.53 8.96 -16.52
CA GLY A 87 14.57 8.64 -17.51
C GLY A 87 15.82 9.51 -17.36
N HIS A 88 15.62 10.83 -17.19
CA HIS A 88 16.72 11.77 -16.96
C HIS A 88 17.49 11.47 -15.67
N LEU A 89 16.79 11.20 -14.58
CA LEU A 89 17.37 10.83 -13.29
C LEU A 89 18.22 9.57 -13.40
N LEU A 90 17.69 8.54 -14.08
CA LEU A 90 18.41 7.29 -14.28
C LEU A 90 19.70 7.51 -15.10
N ALA A 91 19.60 8.18 -16.23
CA ALA A 91 20.70 8.41 -17.17
C ALA A 91 21.80 9.33 -16.59
N ASN A 92 21.41 10.42 -15.92
CA ASN A 92 22.34 11.50 -15.58
C ASN A 92 22.79 11.48 -14.12
N GLN A 93 22.16 10.69 -13.25
CA GLN A 93 22.55 10.62 -11.83
C GLN A 93 22.80 9.19 -11.35
N ILE A 94 21.81 8.28 -11.50
CA ILE A 94 21.90 6.94 -10.91
C ILE A 94 22.98 6.09 -11.59
N LEU A 95 22.95 5.99 -12.93
CA LEU A 95 23.95 5.20 -13.68
C LEU A 95 25.38 5.74 -13.49
N PRO A 96 25.65 7.07 -13.59
CA PRO A 96 26.97 7.62 -13.30
C PRO A 96 27.43 7.38 -11.85
N ALA A 97 26.53 7.50 -10.86
CA ALA A 97 26.86 7.27 -9.45
C ALA A 97 27.22 5.81 -9.15
N LEU A 98 26.55 4.85 -9.80
CA LEU A 98 26.93 3.43 -9.73
C LEU A 98 28.31 3.20 -10.37
N LYS A 99 28.53 3.78 -11.56
CA LYS A 99 29.79 3.63 -12.29
C LYS A 99 30.99 4.18 -11.50
N ALA A 100 30.82 5.30 -10.80
CA ALA A 100 31.84 5.86 -9.90
C ALA A 100 32.24 4.91 -8.75
N LYS A 101 31.42 3.90 -8.47
CA LYS A 101 31.66 2.85 -7.47
C LYS A 101 32.00 1.49 -8.10
N ASN A 102 32.46 1.47 -9.36
CA ASN A 102 32.79 0.25 -10.12
C ASN A 102 31.60 -0.70 -10.34
N ILE A 103 30.38 -0.17 -10.32
CA ILE A 103 29.15 -0.90 -10.62
C ILE A 103 28.59 -0.41 -11.96
N HIS A 104 28.65 -1.25 -12.97
CA HIS A 104 28.13 -0.99 -14.32
C HIS A 104 26.77 -1.65 -14.47
N TRP A 105 25.71 -0.89 -14.21
CA TRP A 105 24.38 -1.32 -14.62
C TRP A 105 24.22 -1.05 -16.12
N LEU A 106 24.26 -2.12 -16.92
CA LEU A 106 24.12 -2.05 -18.37
C LEU A 106 22.67 -1.70 -18.70
N TYR A 107 22.42 -0.44 -19.01
CA TYR A 107 21.09 0.08 -19.33
C TYR A 107 21.06 0.61 -20.76
N ASN A 108 20.43 -0.15 -21.66
CA ASN A 108 20.42 0.09 -23.09
C ASN A 108 21.85 0.14 -23.68
N GLU A 109 22.75 -0.67 -23.13
CA GLU A 109 24.11 -0.86 -23.59
C GLU A 109 24.30 -2.31 -24.04
N THR A 110 25.21 -2.55 -24.99
CA THR A 110 25.60 -3.89 -25.40
C THR A 110 26.34 -4.60 -24.27
N ILE A 111 26.09 -5.90 -24.08
CA ILE A 111 26.85 -6.73 -23.15
C ILE A 111 28.33 -6.71 -23.59
N PRO A 112 29.27 -6.29 -22.73
CA PRO A 112 30.69 -6.29 -23.06
C PRO A 112 31.22 -7.71 -23.26
N GLU A 113 32.11 -7.88 -24.24
CA GLU A 113 32.77 -9.17 -24.57
C GLU A 113 33.37 -9.85 -23.32
N LEU A 114 33.89 -9.05 -22.39
CA LEU A 114 34.45 -9.48 -21.12
C LEU A 114 33.51 -10.37 -20.27
N ILE A 115 32.20 -10.14 -20.33
CA ILE A 115 31.20 -10.85 -19.53
C ILE A 115 30.25 -11.72 -20.36
N THR A 116 30.39 -11.73 -21.70
CA THR A 116 29.52 -12.49 -22.62
C THR A 116 29.50 -13.99 -22.29
N ASP A 117 30.65 -14.58 -21.92
CA ASP A 117 30.69 -15.99 -21.50
C ASP A 117 29.86 -16.25 -20.23
N GLN A 118 29.84 -15.30 -19.29
CA GLN A 118 29.09 -15.43 -18.04
C GLN A 118 27.59 -15.28 -18.29
N THR A 119 27.18 -14.32 -19.13
CA THR A 119 25.77 -14.11 -19.49
C THR A 119 25.24 -15.25 -20.38
N ALA A 120 26.04 -15.79 -21.28
CA ALA A 120 25.69 -16.97 -22.07
C ALA A 120 25.50 -18.22 -21.19
N ARG A 121 26.33 -18.41 -20.15
CA ARG A 121 26.11 -19.50 -19.18
C ARG A 121 24.79 -19.35 -18.43
N ILE A 122 24.44 -18.14 -17.99
CA ILE A 122 23.13 -17.88 -17.39
C ILE A 122 22.02 -18.24 -18.40
N PHE A 123 22.15 -17.81 -19.65
CA PHE A 123 21.19 -18.13 -20.70
C PHE A 123 20.99 -19.65 -20.86
N PHE A 124 22.05 -20.42 -21.04
CA PHE A 124 21.96 -21.87 -21.28
C PHE A 124 21.55 -22.67 -20.05
N ASN A 125 22.04 -22.31 -18.86
CA ASN A 125 21.85 -23.11 -17.65
C ASN A 125 20.55 -22.77 -16.91
N GLU A 126 20.09 -21.52 -16.98
CA GLU A 126 18.97 -21.02 -16.19
C GLU A 126 17.79 -20.57 -17.06
N VAL A 127 18.03 -19.86 -18.16
CA VAL A 127 16.96 -19.16 -18.90
C VAL A 127 16.32 -20.02 -20.00
N LEU A 128 17.12 -20.75 -20.78
CA LEU A 128 16.70 -21.37 -22.04
C LEU A 128 15.48 -22.29 -21.88
N ALA A 129 15.39 -23.03 -20.77
CA ALA A 129 14.29 -23.94 -20.48
C ALA A 129 12.94 -23.24 -20.22
N TYR A 130 12.95 -21.94 -19.90
CA TYR A 130 11.76 -21.14 -19.61
C TYR A 130 11.28 -20.32 -20.81
N ILE A 131 12.06 -20.26 -21.90
CA ILE A 131 11.71 -19.48 -23.09
C ILE A 131 10.57 -20.15 -23.86
N ARG A 132 9.53 -19.38 -24.16
CA ARG A 132 8.44 -19.76 -25.06
C ARG A 132 8.39 -18.82 -26.25
N LEU A 133 8.25 -19.40 -27.44
CA LEU A 133 8.17 -18.71 -28.72
C LEU A 133 6.74 -18.74 -29.25
N PHE A 134 6.28 -17.62 -29.80
CA PHE A 134 4.96 -17.51 -30.41
C PHE A 134 5.05 -16.74 -31.73
N SER A 135 4.72 -17.42 -32.83
CA SER A 135 4.68 -16.80 -34.14
C SER A 135 3.46 -15.90 -34.25
N VAL A 136 3.68 -14.65 -34.69
CA VAL A 136 2.60 -13.71 -34.97
C VAL A 136 2.21 -13.86 -36.45
N ALA A 137 1.32 -14.82 -36.72
CA ALA A 137 0.75 -15.06 -38.04
C ALA A 137 -0.55 -14.25 -38.26
N LYS A 138 -0.95 -14.07 -39.52
CA LYS A 138 -2.08 -13.23 -39.93
C LYS A 138 -3.45 -13.83 -39.61
N ASP A 139 -3.51 -15.16 -39.43
CA ASP A 139 -4.76 -15.95 -39.37
C ASP A 139 -4.88 -16.84 -38.11
N GLU A 140 -3.94 -16.75 -37.16
CA GLU A 140 -3.97 -17.58 -35.94
C GLU A 140 -4.61 -16.84 -34.76
N ASN A 141 -5.92 -17.05 -34.57
CA ASN A 141 -6.59 -16.85 -33.29
C ASN A 141 -6.14 -17.94 -32.30
N GLY A 142 -4.99 -17.76 -31.65
CA GLY A 142 -4.47 -18.79 -30.74
C GLY A 142 -3.65 -18.27 -29.57
N PHE A 143 -2.81 -17.25 -29.77
CA PHE A 143 -1.95 -16.75 -28.72
C PHE A 143 -2.62 -15.65 -27.89
N PHE A 144 -2.86 -15.94 -26.62
CA PHE A 144 -3.31 -14.95 -25.65
C PHE A 144 -2.12 -14.41 -24.84
N ALA A 145 -1.78 -13.14 -25.06
CA ALA A 145 -0.74 -12.49 -24.28
C ALA A 145 -1.21 -12.23 -22.85
N GLU A 146 -0.48 -12.82 -21.90
CA GLU A 146 -0.79 -12.82 -20.47
C GLU A 146 -0.71 -11.40 -19.89
N ASN A 147 -1.56 -11.14 -18.90
CA ASN A 147 -1.61 -9.84 -18.23
C ASN A 147 -0.31 -9.55 -17.48
N ASN A 148 0.22 -8.34 -17.65
CA ASN A 148 1.38 -7.80 -16.94
C ASN A 148 2.71 -8.53 -17.23
N LYS A 149 2.69 -9.48 -18.17
CA LYS A 149 3.86 -10.26 -18.58
C LYS A 149 4.69 -9.49 -19.61
N LEU A 150 5.99 -9.75 -19.57
CA LEU A 150 6.97 -9.15 -20.46
C LEU A 150 7.24 -10.04 -21.67
N TYR A 151 7.32 -9.42 -22.83
CA TYR A 151 7.66 -10.10 -24.08
C TYR A 151 8.70 -9.31 -24.87
N GLN A 152 9.45 -10.01 -25.71
CA GLN A 152 10.26 -9.45 -26.78
C GLN A 152 9.61 -9.76 -28.13
N ALA A 153 9.31 -8.70 -28.88
CA ALA A 153 8.94 -8.78 -30.28
C ALA A 153 10.22 -8.82 -31.13
N VAL A 154 10.47 -9.97 -31.76
CA VAL A 154 11.64 -10.23 -32.60
C VAL A 154 11.23 -10.27 -34.07
N ILE A 155 11.78 -9.38 -34.86
CA ILE A 155 11.59 -9.33 -36.30
C ILE A 155 12.71 -10.14 -36.94
N LEU A 156 12.33 -11.18 -37.67
CA LEU A 156 13.25 -12.10 -38.35
C LEU A 156 13.08 -11.96 -39.85
N SER A 157 14.17 -12.16 -40.59
CA SER A 157 14.16 -12.23 -42.05
C SER A 157 14.89 -13.50 -42.49
N ASP A 158 14.24 -14.29 -43.34
CA ASP A 158 14.83 -15.48 -43.94
C ASP A 158 15.81 -15.13 -45.08
N ALA A 159 16.46 -16.14 -45.65
CA ALA A 159 17.38 -15.96 -46.78
C ALA A 159 16.72 -15.41 -48.06
N ALA A 160 15.40 -15.57 -48.20
CA ALA A 160 14.62 -15.01 -49.31
C ALA A 160 14.17 -13.55 -49.05
N GLY A 161 14.47 -13.00 -47.86
CA GLY A 161 14.05 -11.67 -47.44
C GLY A 161 12.62 -11.62 -46.90
N THR A 162 11.95 -12.77 -46.72
CA THR A 162 10.61 -12.84 -46.13
C THR A 162 10.73 -12.56 -44.63
N GLU A 163 9.99 -11.56 -44.16
CA GLU A 163 10.02 -11.17 -42.75
C GLU A 163 8.87 -11.82 -41.97
N ARG A 164 9.19 -12.29 -40.76
CA ARG A 164 8.21 -12.74 -39.78
C ARG A 164 8.45 -12.11 -38.41
N LEU A 165 7.45 -12.22 -37.56
CA LEU A 165 7.46 -11.64 -36.23
C LEU A 165 7.21 -12.77 -35.22
N GLU A 166 8.11 -12.89 -34.25
CA GLU A 166 8.03 -13.84 -33.15
C GLU A 166 7.92 -13.07 -31.83
N LEU A 167 7.13 -13.59 -30.88
CA LEU A 167 7.09 -13.12 -29.51
C LEU A 167 7.81 -14.12 -28.60
N ILE A 168 8.68 -13.59 -27.75
CA ILE A 168 9.46 -14.37 -26.79
C ILE A 168 9.06 -13.93 -25.40
N THR A 169 8.69 -14.88 -24.53
CA THR A 169 8.43 -14.57 -23.13
C THR A 169 9.71 -14.19 -22.42
N ILE A 170 9.64 -13.17 -21.55
CA ILE A 170 10.69 -12.92 -20.58
C ILE A 170 10.21 -13.45 -19.21
N PRO A 171 10.80 -14.55 -18.69
CA PRO A 171 10.27 -15.30 -17.54
C PRO A 171 10.66 -14.67 -16.19
N SER A 172 10.38 -13.37 -16.00
CA SER A 172 10.74 -12.64 -14.77
C SER A 172 9.90 -13.00 -13.54
N ASP A 173 8.82 -13.76 -13.72
CA ASP A 173 8.00 -14.27 -12.62
C ASP A 173 8.64 -15.51 -11.96
N ASP A 174 9.44 -16.25 -12.72
CA ASP A 174 10.11 -17.49 -12.29
C ASP A 174 11.61 -17.29 -12.03
N LEU A 175 12.24 -16.35 -12.74
CA LEU A 175 13.67 -16.08 -12.69
C LEU A 175 13.97 -14.64 -12.22
N PRO A 176 15.14 -14.38 -11.63
CA PRO A 176 15.60 -13.02 -11.35
C PRO A 176 15.54 -12.14 -12.60
N ARG A 177 14.99 -10.93 -12.45
CA ARG A 177 14.91 -9.96 -13.54
C ARG A 177 16.25 -9.31 -13.86
N LEU A 178 17.09 -9.13 -12.84
CA LEU A 178 18.42 -8.54 -12.94
C LEU A 178 19.44 -9.53 -12.38
N TYR A 179 20.54 -9.72 -13.09
CA TYR A 179 21.67 -10.56 -12.70
C TYR A 179 22.87 -9.69 -12.39
N ALA A 180 23.61 -10.02 -11.33
CA ALA A 180 24.91 -9.44 -11.03
C ALA A 180 26.02 -10.41 -11.47
N VAL A 181 27.00 -9.89 -12.20
CA VAL A 181 28.16 -10.63 -12.69
C VAL A 181 29.41 -9.84 -12.34
N SER A 182 30.40 -10.49 -11.72
CA SER A 182 31.65 -9.85 -11.34
C SER A 182 32.79 -10.27 -12.27
N LYS A 183 33.61 -9.31 -12.69
CA LYS A 183 34.80 -9.54 -13.50
C LYS A 183 35.79 -8.39 -13.34
N ASP A 184 37.07 -8.73 -13.14
CA ASP A 184 38.18 -7.78 -13.01
C ASP A 184 37.92 -6.64 -12.00
N ASP A 185 37.44 -6.99 -10.80
CA ASP A 185 37.05 -6.06 -9.72
C ASP A 185 35.92 -5.07 -10.06
N GLN A 186 35.22 -5.29 -11.18
CA GLN A 186 34.03 -4.57 -11.58
C GLN A 186 32.79 -5.45 -11.40
N GLN A 187 31.68 -4.81 -11.02
CA GLN A 187 30.37 -5.45 -10.95
C GLN A 187 29.54 -5.01 -12.15
N TYR A 188 28.91 -5.95 -12.83
CA TYR A 188 27.99 -5.71 -13.94
C TYR A 188 26.59 -6.15 -13.53
N VAL A 189 25.61 -5.27 -13.72
CA VAL A 189 24.20 -5.61 -13.52
C VAL A 189 23.53 -5.63 -14.89
N VAL A 190 22.93 -6.77 -15.25
CA VAL A 190 22.38 -7.02 -16.59
C VAL A 190 20.92 -7.44 -16.46
N PHE A 191 20.07 -6.90 -17.33
CA PHE A 191 18.68 -7.33 -17.43
C PHE A 191 18.56 -8.69 -18.09
N LEU A 192 17.60 -9.50 -17.62
CA LEU A 192 17.22 -10.75 -18.27
C LEU A 192 16.81 -10.54 -19.74
N ASP A 193 16.22 -9.40 -20.08
CA ASP A 193 15.91 -9.02 -21.48
C ASP A 193 17.15 -9.04 -22.36
N ASP A 194 18.25 -8.48 -21.87
CA ASP A 194 19.47 -8.32 -22.66
C ASP A 194 20.23 -9.63 -22.74
N ILE A 195 20.20 -10.44 -21.68
CA ILE A 195 20.72 -11.82 -21.72
C ILE A 195 20.00 -12.62 -22.81
N ILE A 196 18.67 -12.52 -22.89
CA ILE A 196 17.90 -13.18 -23.96
C ILE A 196 18.26 -12.59 -25.32
N ARG A 197 18.28 -11.25 -25.44
CA ARG A 197 18.55 -10.51 -26.68
C ARG A 197 19.90 -10.88 -27.30
N ASP A 198 20.95 -10.92 -26.48
CA ASP A 198 22.33 -11.23 -26.89
C ASP A 198 22.46 -12.68 -27.42
N ASN A 199 21.62 -13.59 -26.92
CA ASN A 199 21.65 -15.02 -27.23
C ASN A 199 20.58 -15.47 -28.24
N LEU A 200 19.83 -14.55 -28.86
CA LEU A 200 18.76 -14.90 -29.82
C LEU A 200 19.23 -15.68 -31.04
N HIS A 201 20.50 -15.53 -31.42
CA HIS A 201 21.08 -16.27 -32.55
C HIS A 201 21.09 -17.80 -32.34
N TYR A 202 21.05 -18.27 -31.09
CA TYR A 202 20.87 -19.70 -30.80
C TYR A 202 19.43 -20.18 -31.02
N LEU A 203 18.44 -19.29 -30.88
CA LEU A 203 17.03 -19.61 -31.11
C LEU A 203 16.67 -19.53 -32.60
N PHE A 204 17.34 -18.65 -33.35
CA PHE A 204 17.08 -18.42 -34.78
C PHE A 204 18.38 -18.49 -35.62
N PRO A 205 19.05 -19.65 -35.68
CA PRO A 205 20.39 -19.77 -36.30
C PRO A 205 20.39 -19.57 -37.82
N ALA A 206 19.25 -19.74 -38.50
CA ALA A 206 19.14 -19.65 -39.95
C ALA A 206 18.56 -18.32 -40.44
N GLU A 207 18.23 -17.40 -39.54
CA GLU A 207 17.50 -16.16 -39.85
C GLU A 207 18.28 -14.94 -39.39
N LYS A 208 18.10 -13.83 -40.10
CA LYS A 208 18.66 -12.54 -39.71
C LYS A 208 17.71 -11.84 -38.75
N ILE A 209 18.20 -11.47 -37.58
CA ILE A 209 17.46 -10.63 -36.62
C ILE A 209 17.51 -9.18 -37.11
N ILE A 210 16.35 -8.62 -37.44
CA ILE A 210 16.19 -7.25 -37.94
C ILE A 210 15.93 -6.26 -36.81
N GLY A 211 15.23 -6.69 -35.75
CA GLY A 211 14.94 -5.84 -34.61
C GLY A 211 14.36 -6.63 -33.44
N VAL A 212 14.61 -6.13 -32.23
CA VAL A 212 14.16 -6.72 -30.96
C VAL A 212 13.59 -5.62 -30.10
N PHE A 213 12.32 -5.74 -29.71
CA PHE A 213 11.60 -4.69 -28.99
C PHE A 213 10.88 -5.25 -27.78
N ASN A 214 11.10 -4.66 -26.61
CA ASN A 214 10.39 -5.05 -25.40
C ASN A 214 8.95 -4.52 -25.43
N ILE A 215 7.98 -5.38 -25.11
CA ILE A 215 6.56 -5.04 -25.03
C ILE A 215 5.93 -5.61 -23.76
N LYS A 216 4.85 -4.97 -23.29
CA LYS A 216 4.09 -5.38 -22.12
C LYS A 216 2.62 -5.04 -22.31
N ILE A 217 1.75 -5.97 -21.95
CA ILE A 217 0.29 -5.76 -22.01
C ILE A 217 -0.26 -5.70 -20.60
N THR A 218 -1.12 -4.71 -20.34
CA THR A 218 -1.83 -4.56 -19.07
C THR A 218 -3.33 -4.70 -19.33
N ARG A 219 -3.99 -5.52 -18.54
CA ARG A 219 -5.42 -5.83 -18.62
C ARG A 219 -6.13 -5.41 -17.33
N ASN A 220 -7.41 -5.06 -17.44
CA ASN A 220 -8.22 -4.67 -16.29
C ASN A 220 -8.28 -5.80 -15.24
N ALA A 221 -8.38 -5.42 -13.96
CA ALA A 221 -8.36 -6.29 -12.81
C ALA A 221 -9.74 -6.62 -12.23
N GLU A 222 -10.83 -6.14 -12.82
CA GLU A 222 -12.18 -6.34 -12.26
C GLU A 222 -12.65 -7.79 -12.39
N LEU A 223 -12.79 -8.45 -11.24
CA LEU A 223 -13.50 -9.72 -11.10
C LEU A 223 -15.02 -9.43 -11.18
N ASN A 224 -15.64 -9.73 -12.33
CA ASN A 224 -17.09 -9.67 -12.48
C ASN A 224 -17.73 -10.94 -11.89
N ILE A 225 -17.73 -11.06 -10.55
CA ILE A 225 -18.44 -12.14 -9.83
C ILE A 225 -19.95 -11.82 -9.74
N LYS A 226 -20.56 -11.41 -10.86
CA LYS A 226 -21.94 -10.93 -10.91
C LYS A 226 -22.96 -12.05 -11.14
N GLU A 227 -22.57 -13.23 -11.65
CA GLU A 227 -23.58 -14.15 -12.22
C GLU A 227 -23.72 -15.54 -11.57
N GLU A 228 -22.88 -15.99 -10.63
CA GLU A 228 -22.94 -17.39 -10.15
C GLU A 228 -23.12 -17.62 -8.63
N ILE A 229 -23.33 -16.60 -7.80
CA ILE A 229 -23.43 -16.81 -6.34
C ILE A 229 -24.60 -16.02 -5.75
N ASP A 230 -25.81 -16.49 -6.06
CA ASP A 230 -27.03 -16.17 -5.30
C ASP A 230 -27.51 -17.34 -4.42
N ASP A 231 -26.93 -18.55 -4.55
CA ASP A 231 -27.34 -19.70 -3.75
C ASP A 231 -26.25 -20.18 -2.76
N LEU A 232 -26.69 -20.21 -1.50
CA LEU A 232 -26.20 -20.88 -0.29
C LEU A 232 -24.95 -21.80 -0.38
N ASP A 233 -24.04 -21.58 0.58
CA ASP A 233 -23.12 -22.53 1.24
C ASP A 233 -22.19 -23.46 0.42
N GLU A 234 -22.22 -23.46 -0.92
CA GLU A 234 -21.17 -24.11 -1.73
C GLU A 234 -20.02 -23.13 -2.05
N ASP A 235 -18.85 -23.49 -1.51
CA ASP A 235 -17.58 -22.76 -1.38
C ASP A 235 -17.40 -21.52 -2.29
N ILE A 236 -17.70 -20.34 -1.71
CA ILE A 236 -17.21 -19.02 -2.14
C ILE A 236 -15.73 -19.09 -2.55
N THR A 237 -14.95 -19.90 -1.84
CA THR A 237 -13.55 -20.23 -2.15
C THR A 237 -13.36 -20.81 -3.55
N ILE A 238 -14.11 -21.85 -3.94
CA ILE A 238 -13.99 -22.51 -5.24
C ILE A 238 -14.42 -21.56 -6.37
N ALA A 239 -15.49 -20.79 -6.16
CA ALA A 239 -15.92 -19.78 -7.13
C ALA A 239 -14.85 -18.68 -7.33
N LEU A 240 -14.23 -18.20 -6.23
CA LEU A 240 -13.13 -17.23 -6.31
C LEU A 240 -11.90 -17.80 -7.04
N GLU A 241 -11.54 -19.07 -6.80
CA GLU A 241 -10.42 -19.71 -7.51
C GLU A 241 -10.66 -19.80 -9.03
N LYS A 242 -11.89 -20.09 -9.47
CA LYS A 242 -12.26 -20.10 -10.89
C LYS A 242 -12.20 -18.69 -11.50
N GLU A 243 -12.71 -17.68 -10.80
CA GLU A 243 -12.72 -16.29 -11.26
C GLU A 243 -11.32 -15.68 -11.29
N LEU A 244 -10.41 -16.07 -10.38
CA LEU A 244 -9.01 -15.66 -10.43
C LEU A 244 -8.33 -16.08 -11.74
N LYS A 245 -8.64 -17.26 -12.28
CA LYS A 245 -8.13 -17.71 -13.59
C LYS A 245 -8.72 -16.92 -14.76
N LYS A 246 -9.98 -16.48 -14.67
CA LYS A 246 -10.62 -15.64 -15.71
C LYS A 246 -10.09 -14.20 -15.72
N ARG A 247 -9.55 -13.71 -14.59
CA ARG A 247 -8.99 -12.36 -14.47
C ARG A 247 -7.84 -12.10 -15.44
N ASP A 248 -7.02 -13.10 -15.73
CA ASP A 248 -5.93 -12.97 -16.69
C ASP A 248 -6.43 -12.76 -18.13
N LEU A 249 -7.71 -13.06 -18.40
CA LEU A 249 -8.39 -12.89 -19.68
C LEU A 249 -9.10 -11.53 -19.84
N GLY A 250 -8.87 -10.58 -18.94
CA GLY A 250 -9.52 -9.26 -18.97
C GLY A 250 -9.22 -8.42 -20.23
N ILE A 251 -10.04 -7.38 -20.47
CA ILE A 251 -9.83 -6.44 -21.59
C ILE A 251 -8.48 -5.73 -21.42
N ALA A 252 -7.69 -5.66 -22.51
CA ALA A 252 -6.45 -4.91 -22.54
C ALA A 252 -6.72 -3.42 -22.39
N THR A 253 -6.13 -2.81 -21.36
CA THR A 253 -6.26 -1.37 -21.09
C THR A 253 -5.03 -0.60 -21.56
N ARG A 254 -3.85 -1.22 -21.58
CA ARG A 254 -2.60 -0.60 -22.02
C ARG A 254 -1.74 -1.59 -22.80
N PHE A 255 -1.29 -1.18 -23.97
CA PHE A 255 -0.18 -1.79 -24.70
C PHE A 255 1.04 -0.89 -24.57
N LEU A 256 2.02 -1.33 -23.78
CA LEU A 256 3.26 -0.60 -23.55
C LEU A 256 4.35 -1.18 -24.46
N CYS A 257 4.95 -0.35 -25.30
CA CYS A 257 5.96 -0.80 -26.26
C CYS A 257 7.24 0.04 -26.18
N GLN A 258 8.37 -0.58 -26.51
CA GLN A 258 9.63 0.12 -26.70
C GLN A 258 9.54 1.05 -27.92
N PRO A 259 10.15 2.25 -27.90
CA PRO A 259 10.21 3.13 -29.05
C PRO A 259 10.93 2.50 -30.25
N GLY A 260 10.57 2.91 -31.46
CA GLY A 260 11.27 2.52 -32.69
C GLY A 260 10.75 1.24 -33.36
N ILE A 261 9.66 0.63 -32.88
CA ILE A 261 8.99 -0.45 -33.61
C ILE A 261 8.45 0.10 -34.94
N PRO A 262 8.82 -0.46 -36.10
CA PRO A 262 8.28 0.01 -37.37
C PRO A 262 6.75 -0.18 -37.41
N LEU A 263 6.02 0.84 -37.88
CA LEU A 263 4.55 0.90 -37.82
C LEU A 263 3.86 -0.37 -38.35
N ARG A 264 4.37 -0.97 -39.44
CA ARG A 264 3.81 -2.22 -39.99
C ARG A 264 3.79 -3.37 -38.99
N TYR A 265 4.80 -3.49 -38.13
CA TYR A 265 4.86 -4.52 -37.08
C TYR A 265 4.08 -4.10 -35.85
N LEU A 266 4.06 -2.81 -35.51
CA LEU A 266 3.25 -2.30 -34.42
C LEU A 266 1.77 -2.63 -34.66
N TYR A 267 1.25 -2.30 -35.84
CA TYR A 267 -0.12 -2.66 -36.22
C TYR A 267 -0.33 -4.18 -36.26
N LYS A 268 0.64 -4.94 -36.79
CA LYS A 268 0.58 -6.41 -36.79
C LYS A 268 0.44 -6.99 -35.37
N ILE A 269 1.17 -6.46 -34.39
CA ILE A 269 1.06 -6.84 -32.98
C ILE A 269 -0.31 -6.46 -32.42
N ILE A 270 -0.78 -5.24 -32.70
CA ILE A 270 -2.07 -4.74 -32.19
C ILE A 270 -3.22 -5.64 -32.66
N TYR A 271 -3.28 -5.97 -33.95
CA TYR A 271 -4.33 -6.83 -34.50
C TYR A 271 -4.21 -8.28 -34.00
N ALA A 272 -3.00 -8.86 -34.05
CA ALA A 272 -2.82 -10.26 -33.68
C ALA A 272 -3.10 -10.55 -32.19
N LEU A 273 -2.93 -9.55 -31.31
CA LEU A 273 -3.15 -9.68 -29.87
C LEU A 273 -4.49 -9.07 -29.40
N ASN A 274 -5.36 -8.64 -30.32
CA ASN A 274 -6.63 -7.97 -30.05
C ASN A 274 -6.50 -6.76 -29.09
N LEU A 275 -5.65 -5.80 -29.45
CA LEU A 275 -5.28 -4.63 -28.64
C LEU A 275 -5.85 -3.31 -29.17
N GLU A 276 -6.79 -3.33 -30.11
CA GLU A 276 -7.32 -2.16 -30.82
C GLU A 276 -7.97 -1.14 -29.88
N ASN A 277 -8.56 -1.61 -28.79
CA ASN A 277 -9.22 -0.76 -27.78
C ASN A 277 -8.29 -0.38 -26.61
N SER A 278 -7.02 -0.80 -26.65
CA SER A 278 -6.06 -0.49 -25.60
C SER A 278 -5.35 0.83 -25.85
N ALA A 279 -4.97 1.54 -24.79
CA ALA A 279 -4.10 2.70 -24.94
C ALA A 279 -2.69 2.24 -25.33
N VAL A 280 -2.25 2.59 -26.54
CA VAL A 280 -0.87 2.36 -27.00
C VAL A 280 0.02 3.44 -26.39
N VAL A 281 1.01 3.01 -25.62
CA VAL A 281 1.93 3.89 -24.90
C VAL A 281 3.36 3.51 -25.26
N GLU A 282 4.12 4.46 -25.80
CA GLU A 282 5.56 4.31 -25.95
C GLU A 282 6.24 4.52 -24.59
N GLY A 283 7.01 3.51 -24.16
CA GLY A 283 7.73 3.51 -22.90
C GLY A 283 9.24 3.72 -23.06
N GLY A 284 10.01 3.26 -22.07
CA GLY A 284 11.46 3.14 -22.19
C GLY A 284 11.89 1.86 -22.93
N TYR A 285 13.19 1.60 -22.92
CA TYR A 285 13.75 0.35 -23.43
C TYR A 285 13.41 -0.86 -22.55
N TYR A 286 13.20 -0.64 -21.26
CA TYR A 286 12.81 -1.68 -20.31
C TYR A 286 11.45 -1.34 -19.68
N HIS A 287 10.61 -2.36 -19.57
CA HIS A 287 9.31 -2.26 -18.91
C HIS A 287 9.34 -3.03 -17.59
N ASN A 288 8.29 -2.87 -16.78
CA ASN A 288 8.15 -3.54 -15.49
C ASN A 288 9.27 -3.17 -14.48
N MET A 289 9.64 -1.90 -14.44
CA MET A 289 10.70 -1.38 -13.55
C MET A 289 10.40 -1.53 -12.05
N LYS A 290 9.22 -2.02 -11.66
CA LYS A 290 8.93 -2.51 -10.30
C LYS A 290 9.85 -3.68 -9.86
N ASP A 291 10.50 -4.35 -10.81
CA ASP A 291 11.41 -5.46 -10.51
C ASP A 291 12.76 -4.97 -9.96
N LEU A 292 13.04 -3.66 -10.05
CA LEU A 292 14.19 -3.02 -9.40
C LEU A 292 14.18 -3.15 -7.87
N SER A 293 13.03 -3.50 -7.28
CA SER A 293 12.94 -3.84 -5.84
C SER A 293 13.90 -4.96 -5.44
N ASN A 294 14.23 -5.86 -6.36
CA ASN A 294 15.17 -6.96 -6.18
C ASN A 294 16.53 -6.69 -6.84
N PHE A 295 16.96 -5.43 -6.89
CA PHE A 295 18.27 -5.06 -7.45
C PHE A 295 19.39 -5.92 -6.79
N PRO A 296 20.23 -6.61 -7.58
CA PRO A 296 21.03 -7.74 -7.09
C PRO A 296 22.34 -7.31 -6.41
N LEU A 297 22.30 -6.26 -5.58
CA LEU A 297 23.45 -5.75 -4.80
C LEU A 297 23.07 -5.57 -3.33
N GLN A 298 24.01 -5.86 -2.44
CA GLN A 298 23.79 -5.80 -0.98
C GLN A 298 24.80 -4.91 -0.23
N GLU A 299 25.52 -4.05 -0.96
CA GLU A 299 26.53 -3.15 -0.37
C GLU A 299 25.93 -2.28 0.75
N PRO A 300 26.36 -2.43 2.02
CA PRO A 300 25.74 -1.74 3.15
C PRO A 300 25.77 -0.21 3.03
N GLU A 301 26.84 0.33 2.45
CA GLU A 301 27.04 1.78 2.26
C GLU A 301 26.06 2.41 1.27
N LEU A 302 25.41 1.60 0.42
CA LEU A 302 24.44 2.08 -0.56
C LEU A 302 22.99 1.96 -0.07
N ASN A 303 22.78 1.45 1.13
CA ASN A 303 21.48 1.28 1.77
C ASN A 303 21.32 2.25 2.94
N TYR A 304 20.08 2.45 3.40
CA TYR A 304 19.86 3.15 4.65
C TYR A 304 20.56 2.43 5.83
N PRO A 305 21.14 3.18 6.79
CA PRO A 305 21.58 2.61 8.05
C PRO A 305 20.45 1.79 8.71
N LYS A 306 20.79 0.63 9.26
CA LYS A 306 19.80 -0.23 9.92
C LYS A 306 19.30 0.44 11.20
N TRP A 307 17.98 0.55 11.33
CA TRP A 307 17.33 0.90 12.60
C TRP A 307 16.74 -0.37 13.18
N PRO A 308 17.38 -1.01 14.18
CA PRO A 308 16.82 -2.18 14.82
C PRO A 308 15.53 -1.78 15.56
N ALA A 309 14.50 -2.64 15.45
CA ALA A 309 13.26 -2.43 16.16
C ALA A 309 13.51 -2.42 17.68
N LEU A 310 13.10 -1.34 18.33
CA LEU A 310 13.30 -1.12 19.76
C LEU A 310 12.39 -2.06 20.58
N PRO A 311 12.86 -2.60 21.71
CA PRO A 311 11.97 -3.28 22.64
C PRO A 311 11.02 -2.24 23.27
N ASN A 312 9.72 -2.49 23.19
CA ASN A 312 8.70 -1.61 23.78
C ASN A 312 8.28 -2.04 25.19
N LEU A 313 8.35 -3.33 25.48
CA LEU A 313 7.88 -3.89 26.74
C LEU A 313 8.90 -4.90 27.25
N LEU A 314 9.46 -4.62 28.43
CA LEU A 314 10.34 -5.53 29.14
C LEU A 314 9.51 -6.29 30.19
N LEU A 315 8.99 -7.43 29.79
CA LEU A 315 8.25 -8.32 30.69
C LEU A 315 9.24 -9.14 31.51
N LYS A 316 9.09 -9.12 32.84
CA LYS A 316 9.80 -10.05 33.73
C LYS A 316 9.39 -11.49 33.39
N LYS A 317 10.27 -12.45 33.70
CA LYS A 317 10.06 -13.87 33.37
C LYS A 317 8.72 -14.42 33.88
N ASP A 318 8.29 -13.95 35.04
CA ASP A 318 7.08 -14.44 35.72
C ASP A 318 5.85 -13.54 35.50
N GLU A 319 5.94 -12.52 34.62
CA GLU A 319 4.82 -11.65 34.28
C GLU A 319 4.27 -11.95 32.88
N THR A 320 2.94 -11.97 32.77
CA THR A 320 2.22 -12.10 31.50
C THR A 320 1.95 -10.75 30.86
N LEU A 321 1.79 -10.72 29.53
CA LEU A 321 1.35 -9.52 28.83
C LEU A 321 -0.06 -9.12 29.28
N PHE A 322 -0.95 -10.09 29.50
CA PHE A 322 -2.32 -9.83 29.95
C PHE A 322 -2.40 -9.12 31.31
N GLU A 323 -1.56 -9.49 32.28
CA GLU A 323 -1.47 -8.78 33.57
C GLU A 323 -1.04 -7.32 33.38
N GLN A 324 -0.12 -7.03 32.46
CA GLN A 324 0.29 -5.66 32.19
C GLN A 324 -0.83 -4.85 31.53
N ILE A 325 -1.53 -5.41 30.54
CA ILE A 325 -2.68 -4.76 29.90
C ILE A 325 -3.79 -4.45 30.92
N GLN A 326 -3.98 -5.32 31.92
CA GLN A 326 -4.95 -5.09 33.00
C GLN A 326 -4.55 -3.96 33.95
N LYS A 327 -3.25 -3.73 34.14
CA LYS A 327 -2.73 -2.64 34.98
C LYS A 327 -2.81 -1.30 34.25
N LYS A 328 -2.45 -1.26 32.96
CA LYS A 328 -2.37 -0.03 32.16
C LYS A 328 -2.46 -0.34 30.67
N ASP A 329 -3.02 0.60 29.91
CA ASP A 329 -2.98 0.54 28.45
C ASP A 329 -1.53 0.58 27.94
N LEU A 330 -1.26 -0.18 26.88
CA LEU A 330 0.05 -0.23 26.22
C LEU A 330 -0.08 0.16 24.76
N MET A 331 0.92 0.84 24.21
CA MET A 331 0.93 1.24 22.81
C MET A 331 2.23 0.84 22.13
N ILE A 332 2.12 0.27 20.92
CA ILE A 332 3.25 -0.18 20.11
C ILE A 332 3.29 0.65 18.82
N HIS A 333 4.48 1.15 18.48
CA HIS A 333 4.74 1.97 17.31
C HIS A 333 5.64 1.20 16.34
N VAL A 334 5.06 0.42 15.43
CA VAL A 334 5.85 -0.25 14.38
C VAL A 334 6.14 0.72 13.24
N PRO A 335 7.25 0.58 12.50
CA PRO A 335 8.32 -0.41 12.66
C PRO A 335 9.40 -0.01 13.67
N TYR A 336 9.26 1.15 14.33
CA TYR A 336 10.24 1.66 15.29
C TYR A 336 10.44 0.71 16.47
N GLN A 337 9.37 0.04 16.88
CA GLN A 337 9.34 -0.93 17.96
C GLN A 337 9.02 -2.34 17.47
N ASN A 338 9.42 -3.34 18.24
CA ASN A 338 9.22 -4.74 17.89
C ASN A 338 7.72 -5.13 17.88
N TYR A 339 7.37 -6.04 16.97
CA TYR A 339 6.01 -6.56 16.83
C TYR A 339 5.69 -7.71 17.80
N ASP A 340 6.67 -8.12 18.60
CA ASP A 340 6.59 -9.29 19.48
C ASP A 340 5.42 -9.23 20.48
N PRO A 341 5.05 -8.08 21.09
CA PRO A 341 3.90 -8.04 22.00
C PRO A 341 2.58 -8.40 21.32
N VAL A 342 2.41 -8.08 20.03
CA VAL A 342 1.21 -8.49 19.27
C VAL A 342 1.16 -10.01 19.12
N LEU A 343 2.30 -10.63 18.81
CA LEU A 343 2.39 -12.09 18.72
C LEU A 343 2.16 -12.75 20.08
N ARG A 344 2.73 -12.18 21.13
CA ARG A 344 2.56 -12.64 22.50
C ARG A 344 1.11 -12.53 22.96
N PHE A 345 0.38 -11.47 22.57
CA PHE A 345 -1.06 -11.34 22.83
C PHE A 345 -1.85 -12.55 22.35
N PHE A 346 -1.63 -13.00 21.11
CA PHE A 346 -2.32 -14.18 20.58
C PHE A 346 -1.81 -15.50 21.18
N ASN A 347 -0.51 -15.62 21.43
CA ASN A 347 0.07 -16.82 22.05
C ASN A 347 -0.41 -17.02 23.50
N GLU A 348 -0.49 -15.96 24.29
CA GLU A 348 -1.07 -16.00 25.63
C GLU A 348 -2.58 -16.28 25.55
N ALA A 349 -3.31 -15.65 24.62
CA ALA A 349 -4.73 -15.93 24.40
C ALA A 349 -4.99 -17.42 24.10
N ALA A 350 -4.10 -18.08 23.36
CA ALA A 350 -4.24 -19.48 23.00
C ALA A 350 -4.07 -20.45 24.18
N ASN A 351 -3.30 -20.06 25.20
CA ASN A 351 -2.88 -20.96 26.29
C ASN A 351 -3.44 -20.58 27.67
N ASP A 352 -3.89 -19.34 27.88
CA ASP A 352 -4.54 -18.92 29.12
C ASP A 352 -5.82 -19.75 29.37
N SER A 353 -5.93 -20.32 30.58
CA SER A 353 -7.04 -21.17 31.01
C SER A 353 -8.34 -20.41 31.24
N PHE A 354 -8.28 -19.11 31.48
CA PHE A 354 -9.44 -18.25 31.69
C PHE A 354 -10.04 -17.75 30.37
N VAL A 355 -9.33 -17.86 29.25
CA VAL A 355 -9.83 -17.41 27.95
C VAL A 355 -10.88 -18.39 27.41
N GLU A 356 -12.09 -17.89 27.17
CA GLU A 356 -13.19 -18.66 26.59
C GLU A 356 -13.35 -18.40 25.08
N GLU A 357 -13.25 -17.13 24.67
CA GLU A 357 -13.54 -16.71 23.30
C GLU A 357 -12.49 -15.73 22.77
N ILE A 358 -12.16 -15.86 21.48
CA ILE A 358 -11.24 -14.99 20.76
C ILE A 358 -11.90 -14.54 19.46
N TYR A 359 -11.87 -13.22 19.22
CA TYR A 359 -12.42 -12.58 18.04
C TYR A 359 -11.32 -11.78 17.34
N VAL A 360 -11.21 -11.91 16.01
CA VAL A 360 -10.17 -11.20 15.24
C VAL A 360 -10.69 -10.81 13.87
N THR A 361 -10.30 -9.63 13.37
CA THR A 361 -10.40 -9.27 11.96
C THR A 361 -9.05 -9.43 11.24
N LEU A 362 -9.03 -10.19 10.15
CA LEU A 362 -7.85 -10.40 9.30
C LEU A 362 -8.17 -9.96 7.86
N TYR A 363 -7.60 -8.82 7.45
CA TYR A 363 -7.75 -8.30 6.09
C TYR A 363 -6.76 -8.95 5.10
N ARG A 364 -5.50 -9.11 5.52
CA ARG A 364 -4.40 -9.73 4.75
C ARG A 364 -3.57 -10.61 5.66
N VAL A 365 -3.43 -11.88 5.31
CA VAL A 365 -2.64 -12.84 6.07
C VAL A 365 -1.25 -12.98 5.42
N ALA A 366 -0.20 -12.99 6.24
CA ALA A 366 1.16 -13.29 5.75
C ALA A 366 1.30 -14.79 5.41
N ASP A 367 2.14 -15.13 4.43
CA ASP A 367 2.33 -16.51 3.95
C ASP A 367 2.66 -17.52 5.05
N ASN A 368 3.36 -17.07 6.10
CA ASN A 368 3.70 -17.83 7.30
C ASN A 368 3.24 -17.07 8.57
N SER A 369 1.95 -16.72 8.65
CA SER A 369 1.43 -15.95 9.78
C SER A 369 1.48 -16.72 11.11
N ARG A 370 2.22 -16.17 12.08
CA ARG A 370 2.30 -16.71 13.45
C ARG A 370 1.01 -16.45 14.22
N ILE A 371 0.32 -15.35 13.92
CA ILE A 371 -1.00 -15.04 14.46
C ILE A 371 -2.00 -16.14 14.11
N VAL A 372 -2.07 -16.55 12.85
CA VAL A 372 -2.99 -17.62 12.41
C VAL A 372 -2.69 -18.95 13.10
N ASN A 373 -1.41 -19.30 13.26
CA ASN A 373 -1.02 -20.49 13.99
C ASN A 373 -1.48 -20.44 15.46
N ALA A 374 -1.34 -19.29 16.13
CA ALA A 374 -1.81 -19.11 17.51
C ALA A 374 -3.34 -19.28 17.61
N LEU A 375 -4.09 -18.74 16.66
CA LEU A 375 -5.55 -18.87 16.59
C LEU A 375 -6.00 -20.33 16.35
N MET A 376 -5.30 -21.07 15.47
CA MET A 376 -5.53 -22.50 15.28
C MET A 376 -5.24 -23.30 16.56
N THR A 377 -4.15 -22.99 17.27
CA THR A 377 -3.82 -23.61 18.55
C THR A 377 -4.89 -23.30 19.61
N ALA A 378 -5.37 -22.06 19.69
CA ALA A 378 -6.44 -21.68 20.61
C ALA A 378 -7.71 -22.50 20.39
N ALA A 379 -8.12 -22.68 19.13
CA ALA A 379 -9.28 -23.50 18.78
C ALA A 379 -9.10 -24.97 19.16
N LYS A 380 -7.92 -25.54 18.90
CA LYS A 380 -7.57 -26.91 19.33
C LYS A 380 -7.52 -27.07 20.85
N ASN A 381 -7.17 -26.02 21.57
CA ASN A 381 -7.22 -25.95 23.03
C ASN A 381 -8.65 -25.74 23.59
N GLY A 382 -9.69 -25.87 22.75
CA GLY A 382 -11.10 -25.82 23.16
C GLY A 382 -11.69 -24.41 23.26
N LYS A 383 -10.96 -23.36 22.87
CA LYS A 383 -11.45 -21.98 22.90
C LYS A 383 -12.33 -21.69 21.69
N LYS A 384 -13.37 -20.86 21.86
CA LYS A 384 -14.21 -20.43 20.73
C LYS A 384 -13.50 -19.33 19.96
N VAL A 385 -12.91 -19.67 18.81
CA VAL A 385 -12.20 -18.70 17.97
C VAL A 385 -13.07 -18.30 16.78
N SER A 386 -13.28 -17.00 16.60
CA SER A 386 -13.99 -16.41 15.46
C SER A 386 -13.11 -15.43 14.71
N VAL A 387 -12.87 -15.71 13.44
CA VAL A 387 -12.02 -14.89 12.59
C VAL A 387 -12.82 -14.37 11.41
N MET A 388 -12.88 -13.06 11.28
CA MET A 388 -13.41 -12.40 10.09
C MET A 388 -12.30 -12.28 9.05
N VAL A 389 -12.47 -12.89 7.88
CA VAL A 389 -11.48 -12.87 6.78
C VAL A 389 -12.07 -12.15 5.57
N GLU A 390 -11.34 -11.16 5.03
CA GLU A 390 -11.69 -10.52 3.76
C GLU A 390 -11.06 -11.29 2.58
N LEU A 391 -11.85 -12.13 1.92
CA LEU A 391 -11.38 -12.94 0.79
C LEU A 391 -11.08 -12.11 -0.47
N LYS A 392 -11.65 -10.90 -0.60
CA LYS A 392 -11.45 -10.03 -1.78
C LYS A 392 -10.42 -8.93 -1.53
N ALA A 393 -9.49 -9.17 -0.60
CA ALA A 393 -8.30 -8.33 -0.48
C ALA A 393 -7.47 -8.50 -1.76
N ARG A 394 -7.32 -7.40 -2.51
CA ARG A 394 -6.65 -7.41 -3.81
C ARG A 394 -5.22 -7.93 -3.67
N PHE A 395 -4.88 -8.91 -4.53
CA PHE A 395 -3.57 -9.58 -4.67
C PHE A 395 -3.22 -10.59 -3.57
N ASP A 396 -4.08 -10.75 -2.56
CA ASP A 396 -3.88 -11.70 -1.46
C ASP A 396 -4.97 -12.78 -1.45
N GLU A 397 -5.83 -12.83 -2.48
CA GLU A 397 -7.02 -13.67 -2.50
C GLU A 397 -6.67 -15.16 -2.32
N ALA A 398 -5.69 -15.67 -3.08
CA ALA A 398 -5.25 -17.06 -3.00
C ALA A 398 -4.68 -17.43 -1.63
N ASN A 399 -3.90 -16.53 -1.01
CA ASN A 399 -3.31 -16.77 0.30
C ASN A 399 -4.37 -16.75 1.41
N ASN A 400 -5.28 -15.76 1.37
CA ASN A 400 -6.39 -15.66 2.31
C ASN A 400 -7.31 -16.89 2.24
N ILE A 401 -7.57 -17.41 1.03
CA ILE A 401 -8.32 -18.64 0.78
C ILE A 401 -7.63 -19.84 1.45
N LYS A 402 -6.34 -20.03 1.19
CA LYS A 402 -5.54 -21.13 1.76
C LYS A 402 -5.57 -21.11 3.28
N TRP A 403 -5.39 -19.94 3.90
CA TRP A 403 -5.40 -19.78 5.35
C TRP A 403 -6.78 -19.97 5.97
N ALA A 404 -7.84 -19.47 5.33
CA ALA A 404 -9.21 -19.69 5.78
C ALA A 404 -9.55 -21.20 5.85
N SER A 405 -9.15 -21.97 4.84
CA SER A 405 -9.33 -23.43 4.83
C SER A 405 -8.60 -24.12 6.00
N ARG A 406 -7.32 -23.79 6.22
CA ARG A 406 -6.50 -24.34 7.32
C ARG A 406 -7.07 -24.00 8.71
N MET A 407 -7.54 -22.78 8.90
CA MET A 407 -8.17 -22.34 10.15
C MET A 407 -9.47 -23.10 10.40
N LYS A 408 -10.35 -23.21 9.39
CA LYS A 408 -11.62 -23.95 9.47
C LYS A 408 -11.38 -25.41 9.87
N ALA A 409 -10.38 -26.07 9.26
CA ALA A 409 -9.99 -27.44 9.60
C ALA A 409 -9.49 -27.61 11.06
N SER A 410 -9.05 -26.53 11.71
CA SER A 410 -8.60 -26.55 13.11
C SER A 410 -9.70 -26.18 14.12
N GLY A 411 -10.95 -26.00 13.68
CA GLY A 411 -12.08 -25.64 14.53
C GLY A 411 -12.33 -24.14 14.69
N VAL A 412 -11.59 -23.29 13.95
CA VAL A 412 -11.84 -21.84 13.94
C VAL A 412 -13.11 -21.55 13.15
N LYS A 413 -14.01 -20.73 13.71
CA LYS A 413 -15.19 -20.24 13.00
C LYS A 413 -14.80 -19.09 12.08
N ILE A 414 -14.78 -19.35 10.78
CA ILE A 414 -14.54 -18.32 9.77
C ILE A 414 -15.84 -17.56 9.48
N ILE A 415 -15.74 -16.24 9.51
CA ILE A 415 -16.79 -15.33 9.07
C ILE A 415 -16.26 -14.62 7.83
N TYR A 416 -17.04 -14.64 6.76
CA TYR A 416 -16.72 -13.93 5.53
C TYR A 416 -17.48 -12.61 5.50
N SER A 417 -16.82 -11.55 5.03
CA SER A 417 -17.46 -10.26 4.80
C SER A 417 -18.53 -10.36 3.71
N ASN A 418 -19.58 -9.54 3.83
CA ASN A 418 -20.59 -9.45 2.78
C ASN A 418 -19.98 -8.75 1.55
N LYS A 419 -20.41 -9.12 0.33
CA LYS A 419 -19.95 -8.50 -0.92
C LYS A 419 -20.12 -6.97 -0.91
N GLU A 420 -21.18 -6.47 -0.30
CA GLU A 420 -21.53 -5.04 -0.26
C GLU A 420 -20.91 -4.28 0.92
N LEU A 421 -20.45 -5.00 1.96
CA LEU A 421 -19.92 -4.41 3.19
C LEU A 421 -18.62 -5.10 3.62
N LYS A 422 -17.50 -4.49 3.24
CA LYS A 422 -16.16 -5.01 3.54
C LYS A 422 -15.74 -4.64 4.96
N VAL A 423 -15.08 -5.56 5.66
CA VAL A 423 -14.52 -5.29 6.98
C VAL A 423 -13.05 -4.91 6.82
N HIS A 424 -12.70 -3.72 7.26
CA HIS A 424 -11.34 -3.20 7.20
C HIS A 424 -10.84 -2.69 8.57
N ALA A 425 -11.63 -2.86 9.62
CA ALA A 425 -11.17 -2.74 11.01
C ALA A 425 -10.01 -3.71 11.31
N LYS A 426 -9.07 -3.32 12.17
CA LYS A 426 -7.96 -4.16 12.63
C LYS A 426 -7.99 -4.28 14.14
N VAL A 427 -8.82 -5.21 14.57
CA VAL A 427 -9.22 -5.35 15.96
C VAL A 427 -9.20 -6.81 16.34
N ALA A 428 -8.78 -7.08 17.57
CA ALA A 428 -8.93 -8.37 18.22
C ALA A 428 -9.47 -8.18 19.64
N LEU A 429 -10.26 -9.15 20.08
CA LEU A 429 -10.88 -9.17 21.40
C LEU A 429 -10.72 -10.57 22.00
N VAL A 430 -10.21 -10.62 23.22
CA VAL A 430 -10.10 -11.83 24.04
C VAL A 430 -11.08 -11.69 25.20
N LYS A 431 -11.99 -12.66 25.33
CA LYS A 431 -12.97 -12.75 26.40
C LYS A 431 -12.52 -13.81 27.40
N ARG A 432 -12.28 -13.36 28.64
CA ARG A 432 -11.88 -14.20 29.78
C ARG A 432 -13.04 -14.33 30.75
N LYS A 433 -13.11 -15.47 31.46
CA LYS A 433 -14.06 -15.70 32.54
C LYS A 433 -13.31 -16.09 33.82
N ILE A 434 -13.36 -15.22 34.83
CA ILE A 434 -12.69 -15.41 36.12
C ILE A 434 -13.73 -15.26 37.23
N ARG A 435 -13.97 -16.32 38.01
CA ARG A 435 -14.97 -16.34 39.11
C ARG A 435 -16.34 -15.79 38.67
N ASP A 436 -16.81 -16.26 37.52
CA ASP A 436 -18.05 -15.85 36.83
C ASP A 436 -18.12 -14.38 36.34
N GLN A 437 -17.04 -13.61 36.47
CA GLN A 437 -16.93 -12.29 35.86
C GLN A 437 -16.28 -12.36 34.49
N VAL A 438 -16.90 -11.69 33.53
CA VAL A 438 -16.33 -11.50 32.20
C VAL A 438 -15.29 -10.39 32.25
N GLN A 439 -14.12 -10.66 31.67
CA GLN A 439 -13.07 -9.67 31.48
C GLN A 439 -12.64 -9.65 30.03
N TYR A 440 -12.57 -8.46 29.45
CA TYR A 440 -12.12 -8.24 28.09
C TYR A 440 -10.67 -7.74 28.04
N LEU A 441 -9.93 -8.22 27.05
CA LEU A 441 -8.65 -7.67 26.62
C LEU A 441 -8.73 -7.40 25.12
N GLY A 442 -8.33 -6.21 24.71
CA GLY A 442 -8.45 -5.75 23.33
C GLY A 442 -7.11 -5.41 22.72
N LEU A 443 -7.03 -5.63 21.41
CA LEU A 443 -5.99 -5.11 20.54
C LEU A 443 -6.67 -4.31 19.44
N LEU A 444 -6.38 -3.02 19.33
CA LEU A 444 -6.93 -2.15 18.29
C LEU A 444 -5.79 -1.45 17.56
N ALA A 445 -5.76 -1.57 16.23
CA ALA A 445 -4.63 -1.11 15.42
C ALA A 445 -5.06 -0.19 14.27
N THR A 446 -4.15 0.70 13.86
CA THR A 446 -4.33 1.52 12.65
C THR A 446 -4.11 0.73 11.37
N GLY A 447 -3.29 -0.33 11.43
CA GLY A 447 -2.90 -1.15 10.29
C GLY A 447 -3.13 -2.64 10.46
N ASN A 448 -2.81 -3.39 9.40
CA ASN A 448 -3.06 -4.83 9.32
C ASN A 448 -2.31 -5.62 10.39
N LEU A 449 -2.94 -6.67 10.91
CA LEU A 449 -2.31 -7.65 11.79
C LEU A 449 -1.42 -8.59 10.97
N ASN A 450 -0.31 -8.05 10.45
CA ASN A 450 0.58 -8.72 9.51
C ASN A 450 2.04 -8.39 9.82
N GLU A 451 2.81 -9.43 10.14
CA GLU A 451 4.21 -9.31 10.57
C GLU A 451 5.15 -8.78 9.48
N SER A 452 4.81 -9.00 8.21
CA SER A 452 5.62 -8.53 7.08
C SER A 452 5.47 -7.02 6.92
N THR A 453 4.23 -6.51 6.86
CA THR A 453 3.99 -5.06 6.70
C THR A 453 4.42 -4.25 7.91
N ALA A 454 4.34 -4.83 9.12
CA ALA A 454 4.80 -4.18 10.35
C ALA A 454 6.29 -3.81 10.35
N ARG A 455 7.10 -4.32 9.41
CA ARG A 455 8.52 -3.96 9.29
C ARG A 455 8.79 -2.65 8.55
N PHE A 456 7.78 -2.11 7.85
CA PHE A 456 7.96 -0.93 7.01
C PHE A 456 6.76 0.02 6.98
N TYR A 457 5.62 -0.34 7.59
CA TYR A 457 4.46 0.55 7.75
C TYR A 457 4.49 1.20 9.12
N THR A 458 4.35 2.53 9.19
CA THR A 458 4.25 3.23 10.46
C THR A 458 2.84 3.08 11.03
N ASP A 459 2.66 2.14 11.97
CA ASP A 459 1.34 1.83 12.54
C ASP A 459 1.37 1.87 14.07
N HIS A 460 0.21 2.17 14.64
CA HIS A 460 -0.02 2.24 16.07
C HIS A 460 -0.95 1.12 16.50
N ILE A 461 -0.58 0.39 17.55
CA ILE A 461 -1.38 -0.67 18.14
C ILE A 461 -1.61 -0.37 19.61
N LEU A 462 -2.88 -0.25 20.01
CA LEU A 462 -3.30 -0.15 21.40
C LEU A 462 -3.64 -1.54 21.94
N LEU A 463 -3.08 -1.89 23.09
CA LEU A 463 -3.50 -3.02 23.92
C LEU A 463 -4.16 -2.46 25.17
N THR A 464 -5.40 -2.87 25.45
CA THR A 464 -6.21 -2.27 26.52
C THR A 464 -7.11 -3.27 27.22
N ALA A 465 -7.43 -3.00 28.49
CA ALA A 465 -8.44 -3.68 29.28
C ALA A 465 -9.66 -2.79 29.59
N ASN A 466 -9.92 -1.75 28.78
CA ASN A 466 -11.08 -0.88 28.96
C ASN A 466 -12.39 -1.66 28.72
N GLN A 467 -13.09 -2.03 29.79
CA GLN A 467 -14.21 -2.96 29.71
C GLN A 467 -15.41 -2.40 28.92
N VAL A 468 -15.71 -1.09 29.05
CA VAL A 468 -16.85 -0.47 28.36
C VAL A 468 -16.62 -0.36 26.85
N MET A 469 -15.44 0.08 26.43
CA MET A 469 -15.08 0.16 25.02
C MET A 469 -15.00 -1.23 24.37
N LEU A 470 -14.52 -2.24 25.11
CA LEU A 470 -14.41 -3.60 24.59
C LEU A 470 -15.73 -4.37 24.57
N ALA A 471 -16.69 -4.00 25.43
CA ALA A 471 -18.06 -4.49 25.32
C ALA A 471 -18.72 -4.01 24.02
N GLU A 472 -18.51 -2.75 23.63
CA GLU A 472 -18.95 -2.25 22.31
C GLU A 472 -18.30 -3.04 21.16
N LEU A 473 -17.00 -3.37 21.29
CA LEU A 473 -16.30 -4.17 20.30
C LEU A 473 -16.88 -5.60 20.20
N GLU A 474 -17.28 -6.22 21.32
CA GLU A 474 -17.97 -7.52 21.32
C GLU A 474 -19.31 -7.43 20.57
N GLN A 475 -20.09 -6.38 20.81
CA GLN A 475 -21.36 -6.14 20.10
C GLN A 475 -21.14 -5.99 18.60
N LEU A 476 -20.08 -5.28 18.18
CA LEU A 476 -19.70 -5.18 16.77
C LEU A 476 -19.38 -6.56 16.18
N PHE A 477 -18.61 -7.41 16.87
CA PHE A 477 -18.37 -8.78 16.41
C PHE A 477 -19.67 -9.61 16.35
N GLY A 478 -20.60 -9.39 17.28
CA GLY A 478 -21.95 -9.96 17.25
C GLY A 478 -22.73 -9.57 16.00
N PHE A 479 -22.70 -8.29 15.62
CA PHE A 479 -23.30 -7.81 14.37
C PHE A 479 -22.63 -8.42 13.13
N LEU A 480 -21.29 -8.44 13.09
CA LEU A 480 -20.53 -8.97 11.96
C LEU A 480 -20.83 -10.45 11.69
N ARG A 481 -21.21 -11.23 12.71
CA ARG A 481 -21.67 -12.62 12.56
C ARG A 481 -22.99 -12.77 11.82
N LYS A 482 -23.85 -11.74 11.80
CA LYS A 482 -25.17 -11.77 11.13
C LYS A 482 -25.07 -11.72 9.59
N LYS A 483 -23.89 -11.49 9.01
CA LYS A 483 -23.63 -11.41 7.55
C LYS A 483 -24.52 -10.44 6.75
N LYS A 484 -25.07 -9.41 7.42
CA LYS A 484 -25.97 -8.42 6.79
C LYS A 484 -25.24 -7.50 5.81
N LYS A 485 -25.98 -7.00 4.81
CA LYS A 485 -25.49 -6.07 3.77
C LYS A 485 -25.25 -4.65 4.29
N LYS A 486 -26.08 -4.20 5.23
CA LYS A 486 -25.97 -2.92 5.94
C LYS A 486 -26.63 -3.04 7.31
N PRO A 487 -26.24 -2.24 8.31
CA PRO A 487 -27.00 -2.13 9.55
C PRO A 487 -28.43 -1.65 9.26
N LEU A 488 -29.41 -2.29 9.87
CA LEU A 488 -30.80 -1.81 9.92
C LEU A 488 -31.07 -1.15 11.27
N LEU A 489 -32.24 -0.50 11.43
CA LEU A 489 -32.63 0.12 12.70
C LEU A 489 -32.59 -0.85 13.88
N GLU A 490 -32.94 -2.13 13.65
CA GLU A 490 -32.84 -3.21 14.64
C GLU A 490 -31.41 -3.65 14.98
N ASP A 491 -30.42 -3.26 14.18
CA ASP A 491 -29.00 -3.52 14.41
C ASP A 491 -28.29 -2.28 14.97
N ALA A 492 -29.02 -1.23 15.33
CA ALA A 492 -28.43 -0.02 15.90
C ALA A 492 -27.70 -0.37 17.20
N ILE A 493 -26.37 -0.33 17.14
CA ILE A 493 -25.51 -0.40 18.32
C ILE A 493 -25.25 1.03 18.76
N ASN A 494 -25.50 1.33 20.03
CA ASN A 494 -25.10 2.61 20.62
C ASN A 494 -23.61 2.55 20.94
N PHE A 495 -22.81 3.16 20.08
CA PHE A 495 -21.38 3.33 20.30
C PHE A 495 -21.11 4.70 20.95
N GLU A 496 -20.74 4.68 22.22
CA GLU A 496 -20.34 5.86 23.00
C GLU A 496 -18.83 6.10 22.90
N HIS A 497 -18.04 5.03 22.81
CA HIS A 497 -16.58 5.08 22.77
C HIS A 497 -16.03 4.87 21.36
N LEU A 498 -16.40 3.78 20.69
CA LEU A 498 -15.90 3.45 19.36
C LEU A 498 -16.58 4.32 18.29
N LEU A 499 -15.81 4.65 17.25
CA LEU A 499 -16.31 5.32 16.06
C LEU A 499 -16.33 4.26 14.96
N VAL A 500 -17.52 3.84 14.55
CA VAL A 500 -17.69 2.74 13.59
C VAL A 500 -18.37 3.24 12.31
N ALA A 501 -17.74 3.01 11.16
CA ALA A 501 -18.33 3.34 9.87
C ALA A 501 -19.61 2.52 9.63
N GLN A 502 -20.59 3.09 8.92
CA GLN A 502 -22.00 2.65 8.87
C GLN A 502 -22.84 2.91 10.13
N PHE A 503 -22.21 3.34 11.23
CA PHE A 503 -22.91 3.67 12.48
C PHE A 503 -22.70 5.16 12.80
N ASN A 504 -21.78 5.49 13.70
CA ASN A 504 -21.62 6.84 14.25
C ASN A 504 -20.38 7.60 13.71
N LEU A 505 -19.46 6.96 12.99
CA LEU A 505 -18.12 7.51 12.71
C LEU A 505 -18.12 8.88 12.03
N GLN A 506 -18.86 9.06 10.93
CA GLN A 506 -18.88 10.34 10.21
C GLN A 506 -19.48 11.44 11.07
N GLN A 507 -20.64 11.14 11.66
CA GLN A 507 -21.38 12.08 12.49
C GLN A 507 -20.55 12.53 13.69
N LYS A 508 -19.81 11.62 14.32
CA LYS A 508 -18.90 11.97 15.43
C LYS A 508 -17.77 12.88 15.01
N PHE A 509 -17.14 12.67 13.84
CA PHE A 509 -16.13 13.62 13.35
C PHE A 509 -16.70 15.00 13.03
N ILE A 510 -17.94 15.07 12.52
CA ILE A 510 -18.65 16.33 12.31
C ILE A 510 -18.89 17.03 13.65
N GLU A 511 -19.41 16.32 14.66
CA GLU A 511 -19.66 16.85 16.01
C GLU A 511 -18.39 17.36 16.69
N LEU A 512 -17.29 16.61 16.61
CA LEU A 512 -15.99 17.03 17.14
C LEU A 512 -15.50 18.32 16.47
N THR A 513 -15.68 18.43 15.15
CA THR A 513 -15.30 19.63 14.38
C THR A 513 -16.22 20.82 14.71
N ASP A 514 -17.52 20.59 14.89
CA ASP A 514 -18.49 21.61 15.29
C ASP A 514 -18.20 22.18 16.68
N ARG A 515 -17.70 21.35 17.59
CA ARG A 515 -17.26 21.79 18.91
C ARG A 515 -16.05 22.73 18.79
N GLU A 516 -15.06 22.40 17.96
CA GLU A 516 -13.92 23.31 17.70
C GLU A 516 -14.37 24.63 17.07
N ILE A 517 -15.31 24.58 16.10
CA ILE A 517 -15.94 25.79 15.52
C ILE A 517 -16.59 26.65 16.60
N THR A 518 -17.34 26.01 17.51
CA THR A 518 -18.02 26.71 18.61
C THR A 518 -17.03 27.35 19.57
N ASN A 519 -15.93 26.66 19.88
CA ASN A 519 -14.86 27.19 20.72
C ASN A 519 -14.19 28.40 20.07
N ALA A 520 -13.80 28.31 18.79
CA ALA A 520 -13.18 29.40 18.05
C ALA A 520 -14.08 30.65 17.98
N ARG A 521 -15.38 30.47 17.70
CA ARG A 521 -16.37 31.58 17.70
C ARG A 521 -16.54 32.25 19.07
N LYS A 522 -16.25 31.54 20.15
CA LYS A 522 -16.25 32.08 21.53
C LYS A 522 -14.90 32.68 21.93
N GLY A 523 -13.90 32.67 21.06
CA GLY A 523 -12.53 33.09 21.38
C GLY A 523 -11.76 32.11 22.28
N LEU A 524 -12.23 30.87 22.42
CA LEU A 524 -11.56 29.82 23.19
C LEU A 524 -10.52 29.09 22.31
N PRO A 525 -9.45 28.55 22.91
CA PRO A 525 -8.50 27.69 22.21
C PRO A 525 -9.16 26.54 21.42
N ALA A 526 -8.98 26.55 20.11
CA ALA A 526 -9.54 25.56 19.20
C ALA A 526 -8.52 25.16 18.14
N GLY A 527 -8.50 23.88 17.78
CA GLY A 527 -7.52 23.34 16.85
C GLY A 527 -7.79 21.90 16.45
N ILE A 528 -7.37 21.55 15.23
CA ILE A 528 -7.55 20.22 14.65
C ILE A 528 -6.23 19.78 14.03
N ILE A 529 -5.73 18.61 14.43
CA ILE A 529 -4.59 17.96 13.79
C ILE A 529 -5.04 16.57 13.32
N ILE A 530 -4.90 16.29 12.02
CA ILE A 530 -5.31 15.00 11.47
C ILE A 530 -4.20 14.41 10.61
N LYS A 531 -3.82 13.18 10.95
CA LYS A 531 -2.93 12.34 10.17
C LYS A 531 -3.72 11.21 9.51
N MET A 532 -3.60 11.05 8.20
CA MET A 532 -4.18 9.91 7.48
C MET A 532 -3.48 9.64 6.14
N ASN A 533 -3.88 8.57 5.46
CA ASN A 533 -3.31 8.26 4.15
C ASN A 533 -4.03 9.03 3.03
N ASN A 534 -5.36 9.14 3.12
CA ASN A 534 -6.17 9.70 2.04
C ASN A 534 -7.34 10.54 2.57
N LEU A 535 -7.53 11.74 2.01
CA LEU A 535 -8.63 12.65 2.28
C LEU A 535 -9.39 12.95 0.97
N GLU A 536 -10.63 12.49 0.86
CA GLU A 536 -11.43 12.55 -0.38
C GLU A 536 -12.91 12.89 -0.13
N GLU A 537 -13.47 12.51 1.02
CA GLU A 537 -14.91 12.62 1.31
C GLU A 537 -15.33 14.10 1.49
N ARG A 538 -16.29 14.54 0.67
CA ARG A 538 -16.61 15.97 0.52
C ARG A 538 -17.28 16.57 1.75
N VAL A 539 -18.10 15.83 2.48
CA VAL A 539 -18.81 16.37 3.66
C VAL A 539 -17.80 16.72 4.75
N LEU A 540 -16.88 15.82 5.06
CA LEU A 540 -15.82 16.04 6.04
C LEU A 540 -14.85 17.15 5.60
N ILE A 541 -14.46 17.20 4.31
CA ILE A 541 -13.63 18.30 3.79
C ILE A 541 -14.36 19.64 3.91
N THR A 542 -15.65 19.69 3.54
CA THR A 542 -16.48 20.90 3.68
C THR A 542 -16.54 21.35 5.13
N LYS A 543 -16.61 20.40 6.06
CA LYS A 543 -16.60 20.69 7.49
C LYS A 543 -15.29 21.28 7.98
N LEU A 544 -14.16 20.84 7.43
CA LEU A 544 -12.86 21.46 7.68
C LEU A 544 -12.78 22.89 7.11
N TYR A 545 -13.37 23.16 5.95
CA TYR A 545 -13.48 24.52 5.42
C TYR A 545 -14.33 25.43 6.33
N GLU A 546 -15.45 24.93 6.86
CA GLU A 546 -16.24 25.65 7.86
C GLU A 546 -15.44 25.94 9.13
N ALA A 547 -14.63 24.98 9.59
CA ALA A 547 -13.74 25.16 10.74
C ALA A 547 -12.70 26.26 10.49
N SER A 548 -12.03 26.21 9.34
CA SER A 548 -11.09 27.25 8.93
C SER A 548 -11.74 28.64 8.89
N ASN A 549 -12.93 28.74 8.28
CA ASN A 549 -13.67 30.01 8.19
C ASN A 549 -14.15 30.54 9.55
N ALA A 550 -14.27 29.67 10.56
CA ALA A 550 -14.56 30.06 11.94
C ALA A 550 -13.31 30.45 12.75
N GLY A 551 -12.11 30.38 12.17
CA GLY A 551 -10.84 30.71 12.83
C GLY A 551 -10.13 29.51 13.47
N VAL A 552 -10.62 28.28 13.30
CA VAL A 552 -9.96 27.07 13.81
C VAL A 552 -8.68 26.82 13.02
N GLN A 553 -7.56 26.59 13.70
CA GLN A 553 -6.31 26.16 13.07
C GLN A 553 -6.37 24.67 12.73
N VAL A 554 -6.17 24.32 11.47
CA VAL A 554 -6.23 22.94 10.98
C VAL A 554 -4.89 22.54 10.37
N GLN A 555 -4.27 21.49 10.90
CA GLN A 555 -3.04 20.91 10.35
C GLN A 555 -3.30 19.48 9.90
N LEU A 556 -2.97 19.20 8.64
CA LEU A 556 -3.21 17.90 8.03
C LEU A 556 -1.89 17.25 7.63
N ILE A 557 -1.71 15.98 7.98
CA ILE A 557 -0.61 15.14 7.50
C ILE A 557 -1.24 14.07 6.61
N VAL A 558 -1.23 14.31 5.29
CA VAL A 558 -1.86 13.44 4.30
C VAL A 558 -0.83 12.95 3.30
N ARG A 559 -0.42 11.69 3.44
CA ARG A 559 0.71 11.18 2.66
C ARG A 559 0.37 10.86 1.19
N SER A 560 -0.89 10.55 0.86
CA SER A 560 -1.32 10.19 -0.50
C SER A 560 -2.39 11.15 -1.03
N VAL A 561 -3.58 10.66 -1.39
CA VAL A 561 -4.64 11.47 -2.00
C VAL A 561 -5.15 12.53 -1.01
N CYS A 562 -5.19 13.78 -1.45
CA CYS A 562 -5.83 14.88 -0.74
C CYS A 562 -6.67 15.72 -1.72
N CYS A 563 -7.99 15.71 -1.55
CA CYS A 563 -8.93 16.51 -2.35
C CYS A 563 -9.18 17.91 -1.76
N LEU A 564 -8.65 18.20 -0.57
CA LEU A 564 -8.77 19.51 0.09
C LEU A 564 -7.75 20.48 -0.52
N ILE A 565 -8.19 21.70 -0.84
CA ILE A 565 -7.35 22.80 -1.32
C ILE A 565 -7.00 23.71 -0.13
N PRO A 566 -5.73 23.82 0.29
CA PRO A 566 -5.32 24.68 1.41
C PRO A 566 -5.08 26.13 0.99
N GLY A 567 -5.09 27.07 1.94
CA GLY A 567 -4.65 28.46 1.72
C GLY A 567 -5.65 29.42 1.06
N VAL A 568 -6.80 28.93 0.59
CA VAL A 568 -7.76 29.71 -0.20
C VAL A 568 -8.56 30.68 0.68
N LYS A 569 -8.56 31.97 0.32
CA LYS A 569 -9.32 33.01 1.03
C LYS A 569 -10.82 32.70 1.15
N GLY A 570 -11.34 32.70 2.37
CA GLY A 570 -12.74 32.38 2.68
C GLY A 570 -13.12 30.91 2.49
N GLN A 571 -12.14 30.00 2.42
CA GLN A 571 -12.34 28.55 2.37
C GLN A 571 -11.37 27.81 3.30
N SER A 572 -10.06 28.08 3.21
CA SER A 572 -9.02 27.27 3.85
C SER A 572 -7.78 28.06 4.31
N GLU A 573 -7.92 29.36 4.59
CA GLU A 573 -6.83 30.24 5.08
C GLU A 573 -6.11 29.69 6.31
N ASN A 574 -6.82 28.96 7.19
CA ASN A 574 -6.27 28.39 8.42
C ASN A 574 -5.94 26.90 8.29
N ILE A 575 -5.86 26.36 7.07
CA ILE A 575 -5.55 24.94 6.81
C ILE A 575 -4.18 24.81 6.18
N LYS A 576 -3.30 24.04 6.82
CA LYS A 576 -2.00 23.63 6.28
C LYS A 576 -1.96 22.12 6.04
N ILE A 577 -1.32 21.69 4.96
CA ILE A 577 -1.21 20.29 4.59
C ILE A 577 0.25 19.93 4.37
N LYS A 578 0.76 18.98 5.16
CA LYS A 578 2.04 18.33 4.95
C LYS A 578 1.86 16.93 4.38
N ARG A 579 2.74 16.57 3.45
CA ARG A 579 2.89 15.23 2.90
C ARG A 579 4.29 14.73 3.22
N ILE A 580 4.38 13.56 3.84
CA ILE A 580 5.64 12.92 4.21
C ILE A 580 5.75 11.60 3.47
N VAL A 581 6.81 11.45 2.67
CA VAL A 581 7.25 10.21 2.02
C VAL A 581 8.72 10.05 2.38
N ASP A 582 9.06 8.91 2.96
CA ASP A 582 10.39 8.64 3.50
C ASP A 582 10.62 7.11 3.52
N ARG A 583 11.69 6.65 4.20
CA ARG A 583 12.08 5.25 4.39
C ARG A 583 10.91 4.32 4.74
N TYR A 584 10.10 4.70 5.73
CA TYR A 584 8.91 3.95 6.12
C TYR A 584 7.65 4.53 5.48
N LEU A 585 6.70 3.66 5.17
CA LEU A 585 5.42 4.06 4.62
C LEU A 585 4.54 4.62 5.75
N GLU A 586 4.28 5.92 5.71
CA GLU A 586 3.38 6.57 6.65
C GLU A 586 1.98 5.93 6.54
N HIS A 587 1.52 5.23 7.59
CA HIS A 587 0.27 4.45 7.49
C HIS A 587 -0.75 4.75 8.58
N GLY A 588 -0.30 5.11 9.79
CA GLY A 588 -1.14 5.37 10.95
C GLY A 588 -2.14 6.49 10.69
N ARG A 589 -3.37 6.34 11.21
CA ARG A 589 -4.37 7.41 11.25
C ARG A 589 -4.58 7.88 12.67
N ILE A 590 -4.44 9.18 12.87
CA ILE A 590 -4.57 9.84 14.17
C ILE A 590 -5.41 11.10 13.96
N PHE A 591 -6.37 11.35 14.86
CA PHE A 591 -7.25 12.51 14.83
C PHE A 591 -7.19 13.18 16.20
N LEU A 592 -6.80 14.45 16.22
CA LEU A 592 -6.67 15.25 17.43
C LEU A 592 -7.55 16.48 17.31
N PHE A 593 -8.40 16.67 18.33
CA PHE A 593 -9.22 17.86 18.51
C PHE A 593 -8.85 18.53 19.83
N HIS A 594 -8.55 19.83 19.80
CA HIS A 594 -7.97 20.55 20.94
C HIS A 594 -8.90 20.61 22.15
N ASN A 595 -10.21 20.74 21.91
CA ASN A 595 -11.26 20.73 22.93
C ASN A 595 -10.95 21.66 24.11
N ASN A 596 -10.57 22.91 23.81
CA ASN A 596 -10.22 23.91 24.83
C ASN A 596 -9.14 23.43 25.83
N GLY A 597 -8.13 22.69 25.34
CA GLY A 597 -7.01 22.15 26.12
C GLY A 597 -7.24 20.74 26.68
N SER A 598 -8.46 20.22 26.59
CA SER A 598 -8.80 18.84 26.98
C SER A 598 -8.72 17.90 25.77
N ASN A 599 -7.54 17.84 25.14
CA ASN A 599 -7.29 17.17 23.86
C ASN A 599 -7.97 15.80 23.76
N ASP A 600 -8.81 15.64 22.73
CA ASP A 600 -9.37 14.35 22.33
C ASP A 600 -8.51 13.76 21.21
N VAL A 601 -7.93 12.59 21.48
CA VAL A 601 -7.07 11.87 20.53
C VAL A 601 -7.72 10.54 20.17
N PHE A 602 -7.91 10.32 18.87
CA PHE A 602 -8.42 9.08 18.32
C PHE A 602 -7.40 8.46 17.37
N MET A 603 -7.41 7.14 17.27
CA MET A 603 -6.69 6.39 16.25
C MET A 603 -7.62 5.40 15.56
N GLY A 604 -7.27 4.90 14.39
CA GLY A 604 -8.07 3.85 13.78
C GLY A 604 -7.69 3.46 12.37
N SER A 605 -8.58 2.67 11.76
CA SER A 605 -8.37 2.10 10.43
C SER A 605 -8.90 2.97 9.28
N ALA A 606 -9.73 3.98 9.58
CA ALA A 606 -10.42 4.77 8.58
C ALA A 606 -9.56 5.93 8.04
N ASP A 607 -9.41 5.98 6.73
CA ASP A 607 -9.16 7.23 6.01
C ASP A 607 -10.50 7.95 5.77
N TRP A 608 -10.47 9.25 5.43
CA TRP A 608 -11.67 9.99 5.03
C TRP A 608 -11.92 9.90 3.52
N MET A 609 -12.20 8.69 3.04
CA MET A 609 -12.66 8.45 1.67
C MET A 609 -14.07 7.88 1.65
N ASN A 610 -14.79 8.10 0.55
CA ASN A 610 -16.17 7.61 0.37
C ASN A 610 -16.33 6.13 0.73
N ARG A 611 -15.40 5.27 0.25
CA ARG A 611 -15.44 3.83 0.54
C ARG A 611 -15.19 3.49 2.01
N ASN A 612 -14.42 4.27 2.76
CA ASN A 612 -14.13 4.02 4.17
C ASN A 612 -15.30 4.46 5.05
N ILE A 613 -15.90 5.60 4.73
CA ILE A 613 -17.02 6.17 5.49
C ILE A 613 -18.32 5.41 5.20
N TYR A 614 -18.60 5.12 3.93
CA TYR A 614 -19.91 4.61 3.48
C TYR A 614 -19.93 3.17 2.97
N GLY A 615 -18.78 2.56 2.67
CA GLY A 615 -18.73 1.23 2.02
C GLY A 615 -18.01 0.14 2.81
N ARG A 616 -17.58 0.45 4.05
CA ARG A 616 -16.77 -0.43 4.88
C ARG A 616 -17.20 -0.35 6.34
N ILE A 617 -16.89 -1.41 7.08
CA ILE A 617 -16.78 -1.37 8.54
C ILE A 617 -15.32 -1.03 8.88
N GLU A 618 -15.13 0.20 9.33
CA GLU A 618 -13.89 0.73 9.91
C GLU A 618 -14.14 1.01 11.39
N VAL A 619 -13.07 0.96 12.19
CA VAL A 619 -13.13 1.30 13.62
C VAL A 619 -12.05 2.33 13.91
N CYS A 620 -12.46 3.46 14.48
CA CYS A 620 -11.62 4.39 15.21
C CYS A 620 -11.98 4.34 16.69
N PHE A 621 -11.02 4.64 17.55
CA PHE A 621 -11.14 4.49 18.99
C PHE A 621 -10.37 5.61 19.72
N PRO A 622 -10.89 6.11 20.85
CA PRO A 622 -10.25 7.13 21.65
C PRO A 622 -9.08 6.56 22.45
N ILE A 623 -8.09 7.39 22.73
CA ILE A 623 -6.99 7.08 23.64
C ILE A 623 -7.30 7.76 24.96
N TYR A 624 -7.52 6.99 26.03
CA TYR A 624 -7.86 7.56 27.34
C TYR A 624 -6.65 7.80 28.24
N ASP A 625 -5.66 6.91 28.20
CA ASP A 625 -4.42 7.05 28.96
C ASP A 625 -3.67 8.34 28.57
N GLN A 626 -3.41 9.17 29.58
CA GLN A 626 -2.86 10.52 29.38
C GLN A 626 -1.40 10.49 28.92
N GLU A 627 -0.60 9.52 29.37
CA GLU A 627 0.78 9.38 28.90
C GLU A 627 0.82 8.96 27.44
N LEU A 628 -0.05 8.03 27.04
CA LEU A 628 -0.14 7.60 25.65
C LEU A 628 -0.62 8.74 24.74
N LYS A 629 -1.57 9.58 25.19
CA LYS A 629 -1.97 10.79 24.47
C LYS A 629 -0.77 11.73 24.26
N ILE A 630 -0.03 12.06 25.32
CA ILE A 630 1.12 12.98 25.24
C ILE A 630 2.16 12.43 24.26
N ARG A 631 2.47 11.13 24.30
CA ARG A 631 3.42 10.49 23.37
C ARG A 631 2.95 10.57 21.92
N LEU A 632 1.65 10.36 21.66
CA LEU A 632 1.11 10.48 20.30
C LEU A 632 1.14 11.92 19.79
N ILE A 633 0.86 12.89 20.66
CA ILE A 633 0.96 14.31 20.33
C ILE A 633 2.39 14.67 19.98
N GLU A 634 3.38 14.18 20.73
CA GLU A 634 4.79 14.40 20.44
C GLU A 634 5.19 13.80 19.08
N ILE A 635 4.74 12.57 18.79
CA ILE A 635 4.96 11.96 17.47
C ILE A 635 4.36 12.81 16.35
N LEU A 636 3.14 13.34 16.53
CA LEU A 636 2.52 14.23 15.54
C LEU A 636 3.30 15.54 15.39
N ASN A 637 3.77 16.13 16.48
CA ASN A 637 4.56 17.36 16.45
C ASN A 637 5.86 17.15 15.67
N LEU A 638 6.60 16.07 15.93
CA LEU A 638 7.81 15.72 15.17
C LEU A 638 7.54 15.58 13.66
N GLN A 639 6.36 15.11 13.27
CA GLN A 639 5.94 15.06 11.86
C GLN A 639 5.55 16.43 11.31
N LEU A 640 4.90 17.26 12.12
CA LEU A 640 4.56 18.63 11.75
C LEU A 640 5.78 19.54 11.68
N GLU A 641 6.85 19.23 12.40
CA GLU A 641 8.13 19.96 12.42
C GLU A 641 9.13 19.43 11.39
N ASP A 642 8.78 18.40 10.63
CA ASP A 642 9.66 17.85 9.60
C ASP A 642 9.98 18.91 8.53
N THR A 643 11.28 19.07 8.28
CA THR A 643 11.88 20.03 7.33
C THR A 643 12.77 19.35 6.30
N VAL A 644 12.94 18.02 6.39
CA VAL A 644 13.83 17.26 5.51
C VAL A 644 13.02 16.49 4.46
N GLN A 645 11.95 15.82 4.88
CA GLN A 645 11.14 14.94 4.03
C GLN A 645 9.72 15.44 3.83
N ALA A 646 9.20 16.30 4.70
CA ALA A 646 7.90 16.89 4.50
C ALA A 646 7.90 17.88 3.34
N VAL A 647 6.85 17.80 2.53
CA VAL A 647 6.47 18.85 1.58
C VAL A 647 5.12 19.44 1.99
N GLU A 648 4.93 20.73 1.77
CA GLU A 648 3.64 21.39 1.85
C GLU A 648 2.93 21.35 0.50
N LEU A 649 1.62 21.10 0.52
CA LEU A 649 0.76 21.22 -0.66
C LEU A 649 0.20 22.63 -0.74
N ASN A 650 0.26 23.24 -1.93
CA ASN A 650 -0.34 24.55 -2.21
C ASN A 650 -1.66 24.43 -3.00
N GLU A 651 -2.22 25.56 -3.42
CA GLU A 651 -3.46 25.66 -4.21
C GLU A 651 -3.36 25.00 -5.60
N GLU A 652 -2.15 24.67 -6.06
CA GLU A 652 -1.86 24.07 -7.36
C GLU A 652 -1.44 22.59 -7.29
N LEU A 653 -1.60 21.91 -6.13
CA LEU A 653 -1.17 20.51 -5.90
C LEU A 653 0.35 20.27 -5.98
N GLN A 654 1.17 21.31 -5.91
CA GLN A 654 2.62 21.18 -5.99
C GLN A 654 3.20 20.67 -4.65
N ASN A 655 4.25 19.86 -4.74
CA ASN A 655 4.98 19.34 -3.60
C ASN A 655 6.17 20.26 -3.28
N ASN A 656 6.00 21.21 -2.36
CA ASN A 656 7.06 22.15 -1.99
C ASN A 656 7.76 21.72 -0.70
N TYR A 657 9.08 21.49 -0.71
CA TYR A 657 9.81 21.16 0.52
C TYR A 657 9.60 22.22 1.61
N CYS A 658 9.37 21.75 2.84
CA CYS A 658 9.27 22.64 3.98
C CYS A 658 10.63 23.32 4.25
N ALA A 659 10.64 24.63 4.47
CA ALA A 659 11.84 25.32 4.96
C ALA A 659 11.84 25.35 6.49
N GLY A 660 13.01 25.22 7.10
CA GLY A 660 13.20 25.43 8.54
C GLY A 660 14.66 25.68 8.89
N GLU A 661 14.88 26.34 10.03
CA GLU A 661 16.23 26.64 10.54
C GLU A 661 16.95 25.39 11.06
N VAL A 662 16.18 24.39 11.52
CA VAL A 662 16.68 23.12 12.03
C VAL A 662 16.24 22.01 11.08
N ASN A 663 17.18 21.14 10.71
CA ASN A 663 16.91 19.95 9.93
C ASN A 663 16.32 18.86 10.83
N ILE A 664 15.02 18.63 10.72
CA ILE A 664 14.30 17.59 11.44
C ILE A 664 13.74 16.60 10.40
N ARG A 665 14.18 15.35 10.49
CA ARG A 665 13.59 14.22 9.77
C ARG A 665 12.73 13.43 10.74
N SER A 666 11.42 13.50 10.57
CA SER A 666 10.46 13.00 11.55
C SER A 666 10.63 11.53 11.89
N GLN A 667 10.86 10.64 10.92
CA GLN A 667 11.01 9.21 11.18
C GLN A 667 12.25 8.91 12.04
N GLU A 668 13.33 9.63 11.82
CA GLU A 668 14.54 9.51 12.64
C GLU A 668 14.35 10.10 14.03
N ALA A 669 13.71 11.27 14.13
CA ALA A 669 13.40 11.92 15.39
C ALA A 669 12.45 11.07 16.25
N ILE A 670 11.42 10.46 15.65
CA ILE A 670 10.50 9.53 16.31
C ILE A 670 11.26 8.30 16.83
N TYR A 671 12.15 7.73 16.02
CA TYR A 671 12.98 6.61 16.45
C TYR A 671 13.86 7.00 17.67
N GLY A 672 14.49 8.18 17.63
CA GLY A 672 15.26 8.72 18.74
C GLY A 672 14.43 8.95 20.02
N PHE A 673 13.25 9.55 19.88
CA PHE A 673 12.30 9.79 20.97
C PHE A 673 11.88 8.47 21.64
N LEU A 674 11.44 7.48 20.86
CA LEU A 674 11.04 6.18 21.37
C LEU A 674 12.20 5.44 22.04
N LYS A 675 13.43 5.57 21.52
CA LYS A 675 14.63 4.98 22.13
C LYS A 675 14.94 5.60 23.50
N GLY A 676 14.78 6.91 23.65
CA GLY A 676 14.95 7.61 24.92
C GLY A 676 13.99 7.07 25.99
N ILE A 677 12.73 6.85 25.63
CA ILE A 677 11.71 6.28 26.52
C ILE A 677 12.11 4.86 26.97
N THR A 678 12.52 4.00 26.02
CA THR A 678 12.95 2.64 26.35
C THR A 678 14.13 2.62 27.34
N THR A 679 15.07 3.56 27.20
CA THR A 679 16.26 3.63 28.07
C THR A 679 15.91 4.06 29.50
N GLN A 680 15.02 5.03 29.66
CA GLN A 680 14.53 5.44 30.99
C GLN A 680 13.77 4.31 31.70
N ALA A 681 13.00 3.52 30.95
CA ALA A 681 12.28 2.37 31.51
C ALA A 681 13.22 1.22 31.95
N THR A 682 14.41 1.07 31.34
CA THR A 682 15.41 0.11 31.81
C THR A 682 16.05 0.54 33.12
N GLU A 683 16.38 1.82 33.28
CA GLU A 683 17.06 2.34 34.48
C GLU A 683 16.17 2.28 35.72
N SER A 684 14.87 2.58 35.59
CA SER A 684 13.91 2.51 36.69
C SER A 684 13.58 1.09 37.17
N ASN A 685 13.87 0.06 36.36
CA ASN A 685 13.68 -1.35 36.74
C ASN A 685 14.93 -1.97 37.40
N THR A 686 16.07 -1.27 37.39
CA THR A 686 17.34 -1.71 38.00
C THR A 686 17.60 -1.14 39.41
N THR A 687 16.72 -0.25 39.89
CA THR A 687 16.65 0.22 41.29
C THR A 687 15.50 -0.44 42.01
#